data_AF-A0AAP0PNW6-F1
#
_entry.id   AF-A0AAP0PNW6-F1
#
_cell.length_a   1.000
_cell.length_b   1.000
_cell.length_c   1.000
_cell.angle_alpha   90.00
_cell.angle_beta   90.00
_cell.angle_gamma   90.00
#
_symmetry.space_group_name_H-M   'P 1'
#
loop_
_entity.id
_entity.type
_entity.pdbx_description
1 polymer ?
#
loop_
_entity_poly.entity_id
_entity_poly.type
_entity_poly.pdbx_seq_one_letter_code
_entity_poly.pdbx_strand_id
1 'polypeptide(L)'
;MQLMASTLLDLHTLLEVPIKRERLKSICHMIVLMKVIKSMFHKKELDIIQSLPHVINLAQADITSLLLMAKDKLQSEISKGSQASKIRILSSFIRGGKDADTSQFDSLSLVSIALKMLQGGGSNVRRLSLLISLDALQSIGYLDFEYSRIKKLISKVATVADFQRIVEEVTDCSFLYWRKEMMRTWFSMIYTDGNKFSWLQYFLDGCADGLWLLRLGNVGEFTLHLHEEEIEDAVKTEIIAPLCRDIETDLRLHVHSIHLEGSVRVNPRKTGVSNLSWYLELKPLRLPFKCIDLKSHVKRYLNSVFYNHSAMASYDCKIYSDMKHLAELKYGMVLDHHLPVCFDHELEVIEIVHNLPHFSQSYSYNMINQVFIEKITGSQGQKTLRVLGVGNVVNSVTVHGVGIISTASDSVTTFLTQKITDLSDFLQDNVVSFHSLKEFNFGKVESHNLVTRKLPFRENEMWFLERLFSIIIEMGNGIGLLRVLQTGGSRHIGSVSQFIPKHTSIQSFAEISQNLGFLDGTVLAGKLMDLVVKNRHQTDEWMRSFPSLLAELSKEIKHGENIFFRDFYLIIPALVLSYVHSTINWKDNNFRRLQSGVDQMTRDDGFMMGAAFILKFMEQEKNFDALHWLSGAREKLDEALSSLEETKHRGQRKDSVGLTALKLWGQSEALISPETQKDLERLKEYQKELELIHSGICVARTLMS
;
A
#
# COMPACT_ATOMS: atom_id res chain seq x y z
N MET A 1 39.10 -1.86 -29.36
CA MET A 1 37.67 -1.58 -29.10
C MET A 1 37.36 -0.11 -29.27
N GLN A 2 38.05 0.79 -28.55
CA GLN A 2 37.91 2.25 -28.70
C GLN A 2 37.97 2.72 -30.17
N LEU A 3 39.04 2.38 -30.90
CA LEU A 3 39.18 2.74 -32.32
C LEU A 3 38.04 2.20 -33.20
N MET A 4 37.53 1.00 -32.92
CA MET A 4 36.44 0.41 -33.69
C MET A 4 35.10 1.12 -33.40
N ALA A 5 34.85 1.47 -32.14
CA ALA A 5 33.66 2.22 -31.74
C ALA A 5 33.67 3.64 -32.31
N SER A 6 34.81 4.36 -32.20
CA SER A 6 34.95 5.72 -32.73
C SER A 6 34.82 5.74 -34.25
N THR A 7 35.59 4.91 -34.97
CA THR A 7 35.52 4.87 -36.44
C THR A 7 34.14 4.52 -36.97
N LEU A 8 33.41 3.61 -36.32
CA LEU A 8 32.07 3.25 -36.76
C LEU A 8 31.06 4.39 -36.51
N LEU A 9 31.18 5.11 -35.39
CA LEU A 9 30.36 6.29 -35.10
C LEU A 9 30.71 7.46 -36.04
N ASP A 10 31.99 7.64 -36.36
CA ASP A 10 32.46 8.70 -37.26
C ASP A 10 32.01 8.42 -38.70
N LEU A 11 32.13 7.17 -39.16
CA LEU A 11 31.59 6.74 -40.45
C LEU A 11 30.07 6.91 -40.52
N HIS A 12 29.35 6.63 -39.42
CA HIS A 12 27.92 6.89 -39.37
C HIS A 12 27.60 8.38 -39.54
N THR A 13 28.33 9.26 -38.85
CA THR A 13 28.12 10.71 -38.99
C THR A 13 28.53 11.26 -40.35
N LEU A 14 29.57 10.71 -40.97
CA LEU A 14 30.05 11.15 -42.28
C LEU A 14 29.17 10.65 -43.43
N LEU A 15 28.57 9.47 -43.30
CA LEU A 15 27.76 8.84 -44.34
C LEU A 15 26.25 9.03 -44.14
N GLU A 16 25.82 9.54 -42.98
CA GLU A 16 24.41 9.73 -42.58
C GLU A 16 23.55 8.45 -42.68
N VAL A 17 24.16 7.26 -42.72
CA VAL A 17 23.46 5.98 -42.83
C VAL A 17 22.96 5.52 -41.47
N PRO A 18 21.67 5.24 -41.27
CA PRO A 18 21.13 4.84 -39.97
C PRO A 18 21.74 3.53 -39.45
N ILE A 19 22.16 3.52 -38.19
CA ILE A 19 22.69 2.32 -37.52
C ILE A 19 21.52 1.43 -37.08
N LYS A 20 21.54 0.15 -37.48
CA LYS A 20 20.59 -0.86 -36.98
C LYS A 20 20.71 -1.05 -35.46
N ARG A 21 19.59 -1.27 -34.78
CA ARG A 21 19.52 -1.47 -33.30
C ARG A 21 20.49 -2.53 -32.77
N GLU A 22 20.68 -3.63 -33.50
CA GLU A 22 21.63 -4.69 -33.14
C GLU A 22 23.08 -4.20 -33.10
N ARG A 23 23.50 -3.42 -34.10
CA ARG A 23 24.86 -2.85 -34.15
C ARG A 23 25.06 -1.82 -33.05
N LEU A 24 24.02 -1.03 -32.76
CA LEU A 24 24.05 -0.04 -31.68
C LEU A 24 24.19 -0.70 -30.30
N LYS A 25 23.55 -1.87 -30.10
CA LYS A 25 23.72 -2.73 -28.92
C LYS A 25 25.13 -3.28 -28.80
N SER A 26 25.76 -3.69 -29.92
CA SER A 26 27.16 -4.12 -29.93
C SER A 26 28.12 -2.98 -29.58
N ILE A 27 27.88 -1.75 -30.06
CA ILE A 27 28.70 -0.57 -29.69
C ILE A 27 28.58 -0.27 -28.19
N CYS A 28 27.36 -0.25 -27.65
CA CYS A 28 27.14 -0.09 -26.21
C CYS A 28 27.87 -1.18 -25.40
N HIS A 29 27.84 -2.43 -25.88
CA HIS A 29 28.61 -3.51 -25.26
C HIS A 29 30.12 -3.26 -25.29
N MET A 30 30.67 -2.75 -26.40
CA MET A 30 32.10 -2.39 -26.48
C MET A 30 32.49 -1.29 -25.48
N ILE A 31 31.64 -0.26 -25.33
CA ILE A 31 31.86 0.84 -24.37
C ILE A 31 31.86 0.28 -22.93
N VAL A 32 30.86 -0.53 -22.59
CA VAL A 32 30.77 -1.18 -21.28
C VAL A 32 31.98 -2.07 -21.02
N LEU A 33 32.40 -2.88 -22.00
CA LEU A 33 33.58 -3.74 -21.88
C LEU A 33 34.86 -2.95 -21.63
N MET A 34 35.06 -1.81 -22.29
CA MET A 34 36.21 -0.93 -22.04
C MET A 34 36.23 -0.47 -20.58
N LYS A 35 35.08 -0.08 -20.03
CA LYS A 35 34.96 0.35 -18.63
C LYS A 35 35.08 -0.79 -17.63
N VAL A 36 34.59 -1.97 -17.97
CA VAL A 36 34.82 -3.19 -17.18
C VAL A 36 36.32 -3.50 -17.11
N ILE A 37 37.04 -3.42 -18.24
CA ILE A 37 38.49 -3.62 -18.27
C ILE A 37 39.20 -2.60 -17.38
N LYS A 38 38.83 -1.30 -17.48
CA LYS A 38 39.36 -0.25 -16.58
C LYS A 38 39.15 -0.61 -15.11
N SER A 39 37.94 -1.02 -14.74
CA SER A 39 37.59 -1.41 -13.36
C SER A 39 38.37 -2.65 -12.89
N MET A 40 38.58 -3.63 -13.77
CA MET A 40 39.36 -4.83 -13.45
C MET A 40 40.83 -4.50 -13.18
N PHE A 41 41.44 -3.63 -13.98
CA PHE A 41 42.81 -3.16 -13.74
C PHE A 41 42.93 -2.38 -12.43
N HIS A 42 41.97 -1.49 -12.12
CA HIS A 42 41.96 -0.79 -10.82
C HIS A 42 41.80 -1.74 -9.62
N LYS A 43 40.95 -2.76 -9.71
CA LYS A 43 40.81 -3.75 -8.63
C LYS A 43 42.09 -4.56 -8.40
N LYS A 44 42.89 -4.76 -9.45
CA LYS A 44 44.14 -5.51 -9.42
C LYS A 44 45.38 -4.61 -9.38
N GLU A 45 45.20 -3.30 -9.21
CA GLU A 45 46.27 -2.32 -9.30
C GLU A 45 47.35 -2.56 -8.25
N LEU A 46 46.97 -2.86 -7.00
CA LEU A 46 47.92 -3.17 -5.93
C LEU A 46 48.75 -4.42 -6.23
N ASP A 47 48.12 -5.49 -6.74
CA ASP A 47 48.80 -6.74 -7.12
C ASP A 47 49.80 -6.47 -8.26
N ILE A 48 49.41 -5.65 -9.24
CA ILE A 48 50.25 -5.27 -10.39
C ILE A 48 51.43 -4.40 -9.93
N ILE A 49 51.19 -3.40 -9.08
CA ILE A 49 52.23 -2.50 -8.55
C ILE A 49 53.25 -3.27 -7.73
N GLN A 50 52.85 -4.28 -6.96
CA GLN A 50 53.77 -5.14 -6.21
C GLN A 50 54.65 -6.00 -7.14
N SER A 51 54.11 -6.45 -8.27
CA SER A 51 54.86 -7.25 -9.25
C SER A 51 55.80 -6.42 -10.15
N LEU A 52 55.52 -5.13 -10.32
CA LEU A 52 56.23 -4.22 -11.23
C LEU A 52 57.75 -4.15 -10.97
N PRO A 53 58.22 -3.97 -9.72
CA PRO A 53 59.64 -3.90 -9.42
C PRO A 53 60.39 -5.17 -9.79
N HIS A 54 59.75 -6.34 -9.64
CA HIS A 54 60.37 -7.62 -10.01
C HIS A 54 60.57 -7.75 -11.51
N VAL A 55 59.58 -7.32 -12.31
CA VAL A 55 59.67 -7.31 -13.78
C VAL A 55 60.73 -6.31 -14.25
N ILE A 56 60.79 -5.12 -13.63
CA ILE A 56 61.79 -4.10 -13.93
C ILE A 56 63.20 -4.60 -13.57
N ASN A 57 63.37 -5.23 -12.39
CA ASN A 57 64.66 -5.77 -11.95
C ASN A 57 65.16 -6.90 -12.86
N LEU A 58 64.28 -7.80 -13.32
CA LEU A 58 64.64 -8.87 -14.26
C LEU A 58 65.14 -8.28 -15.59
N ALA A 59 64.40 -7.32 -16.15
CA ALA A 59 64.79 -6.66 -17.39
C ALA A 59 66.08 -5.84 -17.23
N GLN A 60 66.28 -5.20 -16.07
CA GLN A 60 67.53 -4.50 -15.74
C GLN A 60 68.71 -5.46 -15.64
N ALA A 61 68.55 -6.63 -15.02
CA ALA A 61 69.59 -7.64 -14.92
C ALA A 61 70.02 -8.17 -16.31
N ASP A 62 69.04 -8.46 -17.17
CA ASP A 62 69.30 -8.91 -18.55
C ASP A 62 70.05 -7.84 -19.35
N ILE A 63 69.63 -6.57 -19.30
CA ILE A 63 70.31 -5.48 -20.01
C ILE A 63 71.72 -5.25 -19.42
N THR A 64 71.86 -5.32 -18.09
CA THR A 64 73.16 -5.15 -17.42
C THR A 64 74.14 -6.25 -17.82
N SER A 65 73.70 -7.50 -17.95
CA SER A 65 74.55 -8.60 -18.39
C SER A 65 75.13 -8.38 -19.80
N LEU A 66 74.30 -7.87 -20.71
CA LEU A 66 74.70 -7.55 -22.09
C LEU A 66 75.67 -6.36 -22.15
N LEU A 67 75.44 -5.32 -21.33
CA LEU A 67 76.30 -4.14 -21.24
C LEU A 67 77.59 -4.37 -20.43
N LEU A 68 77.65 -5.38 -19.56
CA LEU A 68 78.90 -5.77 -18.92
C LEU A 68 79.79 -6.55 -19.89
N MET A 69 79.22 -7.47 -20.67
CA MET A 69 79.95 -8.15 -21.75
C MET A 69 80.53 -7.14 -22.77
N ALA A 70 79.76 -6.10 -23.08
CA ALA A 70 80.19 -4.95 -23.89
C ALA A 70 81.43 -4.26 -23.34
N LYS A 71 81.36 -3.93 -22.04
CA LYS A 71 82.39 -3.20 -21.32
C LYS A 71 83.68 -4.00 -21.24
N ASP A 72 83.60 -5.28 -20.95
CA ASP A 72 84.77 -6.16 -20.84
C ASP A 72 85.48 -6.33 -22.20
N LYS A 73 84.72 -6.44 -23.29
CA LYS A 73 85.26 -6.44 -24.66
C LYS A 73 86.03 -5.15 -24.96
N LEU A 74 85.42 -3.98 -24.69
CA LEU A 74 86.06 -2.69 -24.89
C LEU A 74 87.30 -2.48 -24.00
N GLN A 75 87.26 -2.90 -22.73
CA GLN A 75 88.42 -2.82 -21.84
C GLN A 75 89.56 -3.75 -22.28
N SER A 76 89.24 -4.91 -22.87
CA SER A 76 90.24 -5.81 -23.45
C SER A 76 90.89 -5.23 -24.71
N GLU A 77 90.15 -4.47 -25.52
CA GLU A 77 90.66 -3.78 -26.71
C GLU A 77 91.58 -2.62 -26.33
N ILE A 78 91.18 -1.81 -25.33
CA ILE A 78 91.97 -0.68 -24.83
C ILE A 78 93.28 -1.16 -24.18
N SER A 79 93.25 -2.27 -23.43
CA SER A 79 94.46 -2.86 -22.80
C SER A 79 95.40 -3.55 -23.81
N LYS A 80 94.88 -4.10 -24.91
CA LYS A 80 95.69 -4.53 -26.06
C LYS A 80 96.30 -3.33 -26.80
N GLY A 81 95.55 -2.24 -26.95
CA GLY A 81 96.02 -0.97 -27.53
C GLY A 81 97.12 -0.28 -26.71
N SER A 82 97.09 -0.38 -25.38
CA SER A 82 98.12 0.20 -24.50
C SER A 82 99.44 -0.57 -24.46
N GLN A 83 99.46 -1.86 -24.83
CA GLN A 83 100.71 -2.61 -25.03
C GLN A 83 101.33 -2.29 -26.40
N ALA A 84 100.51 -2.00 -27.41
CA ALA A 84 100.97 -1.52 -28.71
C ALA A 84 101.47 -0.06 -28.68
N SER A 85 101.03 0.76 -27.70
CA SER A 85 101.37 2.19 -27.64
C SER A 85 102.85 2.49 -27.38
N LYS A 86 103.63 1.56 -26.78
CA LYS A 86 105.11 1.69 -26.72
C LYS A 86 105.80 1.49 -28.07
N ILE A 87 105.17 0.79 -29.01
CA ILE A 87 105.69 0.54 -30.37
C ILE A 87 105.06 1.51 -31.41
N ARG A 88 103.97 2.21 -31.05
CA ARG A 88 103.16 3.02 -31.98
C ARG A 88 103.45 4.53 -31.98
N ILE A 89 104.38 5.03 -31.15
CA ILE A 89 104.79 6.44 -31.19
C ILE A 89 105.35 6.81 -32.57
N LEU A 90 105.97 5.85 -33.28
CA LEU A 90 106.52 6.05 -34.63
C LEU A 90 105.49 5.98 -35.77
N SER A 91 104.27 5.46 -35.56
CA SER A 91 103.21 5.43 -36.60
C SER A 91 102.15 6.53 -36.41
N SER A 92 102.38 7.48 -35.50
CA SER A 92 101.45 8.57 -35.18
C SER A 92 101.37 9.69 -36.23
N PHE A 93 102.13 9.58 -37.34
CA PHE A 93 102.15 10.58 -38.42
C PHE A 93 101.28 10.23 -39.63
N ILE A 94 100.61 9.07 -39.67
CA ILE A 94 99.64 8.73 -40.73
C ILE A 94 98.21 8.82 -40.16
N ARG A 95 97.60 9.97 -40.43
CA ARG A 95 96.18 10.38 -40.34
C ARG A 95 95.19 9.22 -40.09
N GLY A 96 94.63 9.12 -38.86
CA GLY A 96 93.48 8.25 -38.54
C GLY A 96 93.44 7.60 -37.15
N GLY A 97 94.56 7.55 -36.41
CA GLY A 97 94.62 6.83 -35.12
C GLY A 97 94.02 7.57 -33.91
N LYS A 98 94.05 8.91 -33.89
CA LYS A 98 93.50 9.71 -32.77
C LYS A 98 91.99 9.60 -32.65
N ASP A 99 91.29 9.45 -33.77
CA ASP A 99 89.82 9.39 -33.81
C ASP A 99 89.31 8.02 -33.34
N ALA A 100 90.07 6.95 -33.60
CA ALA A 100 89.74 5.59 -33.13
C ALA A 100 89.91 5.46 -31.61
N ASP A 101 91.03 5.92 -31.05
CA ASP A 101 91.26 5.85 -29.60
C ASP A 101 90.26 6.74 -28.84
N THR A 102 89.98 7.96 -29.34
CA THR A 102 88.95 8.85 -28.74
C THR A 102 87.55 8.25 -28.84
N SER A 103 87.17 7.67 -29.99
CA SER A 103 85.89 6.97 -30.13
C SER A 103 85.74 5.74 -29.22
N GLN A 104 86.83 5.04 -28.92
CA GLN A 104 86.83 3.93 -27.95
C GLN A 104 86.63 4.42 -26.52
N PHE A 105 87.29 5.50 -26.10
CA PHE A 105 87.06 6.13 -24.80
C PHE A 105 85.63 6.70 -24.68
N ASP A 106 85.12 7.31 -25.74
CA ASP A 106 83.75 7.83 -25.80
C ASP A 106 82.74 6.68 -25.71
N SER A 107 82.95 5.57 -26.42
CA SER A 107 82.10 4.38 -26.32
C SER A 107 82.11 3.76 -24.92
N LEU A 108 83.27 3.70 -24.25
CA LEU A 108 83.38 3.22 -22.87
C LEU A 108 82.67 4.16 -21.88
N SER A 109 82.75 5.48 -22.12
CA SER A 109 82.04 6.48 -21.32
C SER A 109 80.52 6.33 -21.49
N LEU A 110 80.04 6.10 -22.71
CA LEU A 110 78.62 5.88 -23.02
C LEU A 110 78.09 4.56 -22.42
N VAL A 111 78.86 3.46 -22.48
CA VAL A 111 78.50 2.21 -21.77
C VAL A 111 78.44 2.44 -20.26
N SER A 112 79.39 3.21 -19.71
CA SER A 112 79.42 3.53 -18.27
C SER A 112 78.24 4.41 -17.85
N ILE A 113 77.81 5.36 -18.70
CA ILE A 113 76.61 6.17 -18.50
C ILE A 113 75.37 5.27 -18.57
N ALA A 114 75.26 4.38 -19.56
CA ALA A 114 74.13 3.46 -19.69
C ALA A 114 74.00 2.53 -18.47
N LEU A 115 75.12 1.99 -17.96
CA LEU A 115 75.14 1.16 -16.74
C LEU A 115 74.72 1.95 -15.49
N LYS A 116 75.13 3.22 -15.36
CA LYS A 116 74.69 4.09 -14.27
C LYS A 116 73.20 4.45 -14.37
N MET A 117 72.68 4.64 -15.58
CA MET A 117 71.27 4.94 -15.81
C MET A 117 70.34 3.74 -15.55
N LEU A 118 70.87 2.51 -15.61
CA LEU A 118 70.15 1.28 -15.23
C LEU A 118 70.02 1.08 -13.71
N GLN A 119 70.91 1.68 -12.92
CA GLN A 119 70.90 1.55 -11.46
C GLN A 119 69.81 2.45 -10.85
N GLY A 120 68.63 1.89 -10.62
CA GLY A 120 67.52 2.49 -9.86
C GLY A 120 66.19 2.49 -10.60
N GLY A 121 65.23 3.31 -10.16
CA GLY A 121 63.86 3.28 -10.66
C GLY A 121 63.70 3.65 -12.14
N GLY A 122 62.66 3.12 -12.79
CA GLY A 122 62.37 3.28 -14.22
C GLY A 122 61.75 4.63 -14.63
N SER A 123 62.32 5.76 -14.20
CA SER A 123 61.78 7.08 -14.54
C SER A 123 61.92 7.43 -16.04
N ASN A 124 60.99 8.23 -16.58
CA ASN A 124 60.98 8.65 -17.99
C ASN A 124 62.31 9.27 -18.43
N VAL A 125 62.88 10.15 -17.59
CA VAL A 125 64.15 10.83 -17.88
C VAL A 125 65.30 9.83 -17.95
N ARG A 126 65.37 8.85 -17.05
CA ARG A 126 66.43 7.81 -17.07
C ARG A 126 66.29 6.90 -18.28
N ARG A 127 65.06 6.50 -18.63
CA ARG A 127 64.78 5.69 -19.83
C ARG A 127 65.22 6.42 -21.11
N LEU A 128 64.90 7.71 -21.22
CA LEU A 128 65.29 8.54 -22.37
C LEU A 128 66.82 8.72 -22.45
N SER A 129 67.48 9.06 -21.34
CA SER A 129 68.94 9.18 -21.31
C SER A 129 69.65 7.87 -21.66
N LEU A 130 69.09 6.73 -21.23
CA LEU A 130 69.60 5.41 -21.58
C LEU A 130 69.42 5.09 -23.07
N LEU A 131 68.24 5.38 -23.64
CA LEU A 131 68.00 5.21 -25.07
C LEU A 131 68.94 6.08 -25.91
N ILE A 132 69.08 7.36 -25.56
CA ILE A 132 69.99 8.29 -26.25
C ILE A 132 71.45 7.80 -26.16
N SER A 133 71.87 7.30 -25.00
CA SER A 133 73.22 6.75 -24.81
C SER A 133 73.46 5.51 -25.67
N LEU A 134 72.46 4.63 -25.80
CA LEU A 134 72.54 3.43 -26.64
C LEU A 134 72.46 3.74 -28.13
N ASP A 135 71.67 4.74 -28.53
CA ASP A 135 71.55 5.21 -29.92
C ASP A 135 72.85 5.87 -30.39
N ALA A 136 73.48 6.68 -29.52
CA ALA A 136 74.81 7.23 -29.75
C ALA A 136 75.89 6.13 -29.82
N LEU A 137 75.73 5.05 -29.06
CA LEU A 137 76.63 3.89 -29.12
C LEU A 137 76.51 3.12 -30.43
N GLN A 138 75.28 3.00 -30.94
CA GLN A 138 75.02 2.38 -32.23
C GLN A 138 75.56 3.21 -33.39
N SER A 139 75.45 4.54 -33.33
CA SER A 139 75.96 5.42 -34.39
C SER A 139 77.49 5.44 -34.49
N ILE A 140 78.19 5.20 -33.38
CA ILE A 140 79.65 5.04 -33.33
C ILE A 140 80.10 3.73 -34.01
N GLY A 141 79.25 2.70 -34.07
CA GLY A 141 79.43 1.52 -34.95
C GLY A 141 80.55 0.54 -34.56
N TYR A 142 81.22 0.72 -33.42
CA TYR A 142 82.36 -0.11 -32.99
C TYR A 142 81.98 -1.48 -32.39
N LEU A 143 80.69 -1.74 -32.12
CA LEU A 143 80.26 -2.91 -31.35
C LEU A 143 79.00 -3.57 -31.93
N ASP A 144 79.09 -4.87 -32.19
CA ASP A 144 77.93 -5.73 -32.48
C ASP A 144 77.21 -6.08 -31.17
N PHE A 145 76.27 -5.22 -30.78
CA PHE A 145 75.29 -5.56 -29.75
C PHE A 145 74.05 -6.17 -30.37
N GLU A 146 73.37 -7.07 -29.62
CA GLU A 146 71.96 -7.36 -29.83
C GLU A 146 71.10 -6.13 -29.46
N TYR A 147 71.36 -4.98 -30.09
CA TYR A 147 70.70 -3.70 -29.84
C TYR A 147 69.19 -3.83 -30.02
N SER A 148 68.73 -4.64 -30.99
CA SER A 148 67.31 -4.97 -31.17
C SER A 148 66.69 -5.65 -29.95
N ARG A 149 67.46 -6.47 -29.21
CA ARG A 149 66.98 -7.16 -28.00
C ARG A 149 66.91 -6.19 -26.83
N ILE A 150 67.95 -5.36 -26.65
CA ILE A 150 67.97 -4.32 -25.61
C ILE A 150 66.82 -3.33 -25.82
N LYS A 151 66.62 -2.85 -27.05
CA LYS A 151 65.50 -1.95 -27.40
C LYS A 151 64.13 -2.57 -27.12
N LYS A 152 63.94 -3.87 -27.42
CA LYS A 152 62.71 -4.62 -27.07
C LYS A 152 62.52 -4.76 -25.56
N LEU A 153 63.58 -4.95 -24.78
CA LEU A 153 63.49 -5.02 -23.32
C LEU A 153 63.15 -3.65 -22.72
N ILE A 154 63.77 -2.57 -23.22
CA ILE A 154 63.46 -1.20 -22.80
C ILE A 154 62.02 -0.82 -23.15
N SER A 155 61.53 -1.19 -24.34
CA SER A 155 60.12 -0.94 -24.71
C SER A 155 59.14 -1.71 -23.83
N LYS A 156 59.46 -2.97 -23.47
CA LYS A 156 58.66 -3.73 -22.50
C LYS A 156 58.64 -3.07 -21.13
N VAL A 157 59.79 -2.64 -20.62
CA VAL A 157 59.88 -1.90 -19.35
C VAL A 157 59.09 -0.59 -19.41
N ALA A 158 59.11 0.11 -20.56
CA ALA A 158 58.34 1.33 -20.75
C ALA A 158 56.82 1.07 -20.72
N THR A 159 56.33 0.02 -21.40
CA THR A 159 54.91 -0.36 -21.36
C THR A 159 54.44 -0.77 -19.97
N VAL A 160 55.31 -1.41 -19.20
CA VAL A 160 55.01 -1.87 -17.84
C VAL A 160 55.02 -0.70 -16.87
N ALA A 161 55.99 0.20 -16.96
CA ALA A 161 56.08 1.38 -16.09
C ALA A 161 54.98 2.42 -16.36
N ASP A 162 54.48 2.52 -17.61
CA ASP A 162 53.41 3.45 -17.98
C ASP A 162 52.04 2.77 -18.06
N PHE A 163 51.87 1.57 -17.49
CA PHE A 163 50.65 0.76 -17.68
C PHE A 163 49.37 1.50 -17.31
N GLN A 164 49.39 2.28 -16.23
CA GLN A 164 48.23 3.03 -15.75
C GLN A 164 47.76 4.06 -16.78
N ARG A 165 48.69 4.83 -17.33
CA ARG A 165 48.42 5.80 -18.39
C ARG A 165 47.87 5.11 -19.65
N ILE A 166 48.47 3.99 -20.05
CA ILE A 166 48.02 3.24 -21.23
C ILE A 166 46.59 2.72 -21.02
N VAL A 167 46.27 2.20 -19.84
CA VAL A 167 44.91 1.74 -19.52
C VAL A 167 43.93 2.90 -19.53
N GLU A 168 44.29 4.06 -18.97
CA GLU A 168 43.44 5.26 -18.99
C GLU A 168 43.20 5.76 -20.42
N GLU A 169 44.23 5.85 -21.27
CA GLU A 169 44.12 6.28 -22.67
C GLU A 169 43.25 5.34 -23.51
N VAL A 170 43.46 4.02 -23.38
CA VAL A 170 42.74 3.00 -24.18
C VAL A 170 41.28 2.85 -23.73
N THR A 171 40.96 3.23 -22.50
CA THR A 171 39.61 3.12 -21.93
C THR A 171 38.85 4.44 -21.91
N ASP A 172 39.45 5.52 -22.44
CA ASP A 172 38.80 6.82 -22.56
C ASP A 172 37.68 6.81 -23.59
N CYS A 173 36.47 7.13 -23.12
CA CYS A 173 35.24 7.22 -23.90
C CYS A 173 34.82 8.68 -24.16
N SER A 174 35.75 9.64 -24.02
CA SER A 174 35.51 11.07 -24.28
C SER A 174 34.87 11.40 -25.64
N PHE A 175 35.04 10.55 -26.66
CA PHE A 175 34.38 10.70 -27.96
C PHE A 175 32.85 10.71 -27.89
N LEU A 176 32.24 10.14 -26.84
CA LEU A 176 30.79 10.13 -26.63
C LEU A 176 30.23 11.54 -26.39
N TYR A 177 31.05 12.49 -25.92
CA TYR A 177 30.65 13.88 -25.74
C TYR A 177 30.13 14.51 -27.03
N TRP A 178 30.71 14.16 -28.19
CA TRP A 178 30.30 14.69 -29.49
C TRP A 178 29.06 14.00 -30.07
N ARG A 179 28.50 13.01 -29.37
CA ARG A 179 27.37 12.16 -29.80
C ARG A 179 26.30 12.06 -28.72
N LYS A 180 26.04 13.16 -28.01
CA LYS A 180 25.10 13.22 -26.86
C LYS A 180 23.68 12.75 -27.19
N GLU A 181 23.24 12.97 -28.42
CA GLU A 181 21.88 12.63 -28.87
C GLU A 181 21.58 11.13 -28.78
N MET A 182 22.60 10.28 -28.98
CA MET A 182 22.47 8.82 -28.94
C MET A 182 22.34 8.28 -27.50
N MET A 183 22.71 9.08 -26.50
CA MET A 183 22.75 8.70 -25.08
C MET A 183 21.40 8.18 -24.57
N ARG A 184 20.31 8.90 -24.86
CA ARG A 184 18.95 8.50 -24.43
C ARG A 184 18.54 7.15 -25.02
N THR A 185 18.82 6.94 -26.31
CA THR A 185 18.50 5.67 -26.97
C THR A 185 19.28 4.49 -26.39
N TRP A 186 20.55 4.69 -26.01
CA TRP A 186 21.33 3.66 -25.32
C TRP A 186 20.77 3.32 -23.94
N PHE A 187 20.38 4.31 -23.13
CA PHE A 187 19.76 4.07 -21.83
C PHE A 187 18.42 3.32 -21.96
N SER A 188 17.58 3.72 -22.90
CA SER A 188 16.32 3.02 -23.21
C SER A 188 16.57 1.54 -23.58
N MET A 189 17.61 1.26 -24.37
CA MET A 189 17.97 -0.12 -24.72
C MET A 189 18.46 -0.94 -23.52
N ILE A 190 19.26 -0.33 -22.63
CA ILE A 190 19.73 -1.00 -21.41
C ILE A 190 18.54 -1.36 -20.51
N TYR A 191 17.52 -0.50 -20.42
CA TYR A 191 16.32 -0.78 -19.66
C TYR A 191 15.50 -1.94 -20.27
N THR A 192 15.33 -1.97 -21.60
CA THR A 192 14.57 -3.06 -22.26
C THR A 192 15.24 -4.44 -22.14
N ASP A 193 16.56 -4.50 -22.01
CA ASP A 193 17.29 -5.73 -21.76
C ASP A 193 17.44 -5.98 -20.24
N GLY A 194 16.39 -6.51 -19.59
CA GLY A 194 16.31 -6.67 -18.13
C GLY A 194 17.45 -7.46 -17.43
N ASN A 195 18.36 -8.09 -18.17
CA ASN A 195 19.51 -8.83 -17.63
C ASN A 195 20.82 -8.01 -17.58
N LYS A 196 20.79 -6.72 -17.92
CA LYS A 196 22.00 -5.88 -18.07
C LYS A 196 22.08 -4.73 -17.06
N PHE A 197 21.53 -4.93 -15.87
CA PHE A 197 21.54 -3.95 -14.78
C PHE A 197 22.96 -3.46 -14.42
N SER A 198 23.96 -4.35 -14.46
CA SER A 198 25.36 -4.01 -14.16
C SER A 198 26.01 -3.10 -15.20
N TRP A 199 25.46 -3.04 -16.42
CA TRP A 199 25.99 -2.19 -17.49
C TRP A 199 25.71 -0.72 -17.23
N LEU A 200 24.70 -0.40 -16.39
CA LEU A 200 24.27 0.97 -16.16
C LEU A 200 25.40 1.84 -15.59
N GLN A 201 26.07 1.40 -14.51
CA GLN A 201 27.19 2.16 -13.94
C GLN A 201 28.34 2.29 -14.93
N TYR A 202 28.72 1.21 -15.62
CA TYR A 202 29.83 1.24 -16.57
C TYR A 202 29.54 2.13 -17.77
N PHE A 203 28.30 2.16 -18.25
CA PHE A 203 27.90 3.04 -19.34
C PHE A 203 27.84 4.51 -18.88
N LEU A 204 27.37 4.76 -17.65
CA LEU A 204 27.43 6.10 -17.04
C LEU A 204 28.86 6.59 -16.89
N ASP A 205 29.78 5.75 -16.43
CA ASP A 205 31.21 6.06 -16.35
C ASP A 205 31.79 6.36 -17.75
N GLY A 206 31.29 5.69 -18.79
CA GLY A 206 31.64 5.97 -20.19
C GLY A 206 31.18 7.35 -20.66
N CYS A 207 29.94 7.73 -20.35
CA CYS A 207 29.41 9.05 -20.69
C CYS A 207 30.12 10.16 -19.87
N ALA A 208 30.46 9.87 -18.61
CA ALA A 208 31.14 10.79 -17.72
C ALA A 208 32.58 11.11 -18.13
N ASP A 209 33.25 10.28 -18.94
CA ASP A 209 34.56 10.62 -19.51
C ASP A 209 34.53 11.88 -20.37
N GLY A 210 33.38 12.23 -20.96
CA GLY A 210 33.20 13.50 -21.67
C GLY A 210 33.50 14.72 -20.79
N LEU A 211 33.28 14.62 -19.47
CA LEU A 211 33.61 15.67 -18.51
C LEU A 211 35.12 15.85 -18.34
N TRP A 212 35.92 14.79 -18.52
CA TRP A 212 37.38 14.90 -18.48
C TRP A 212 37.90 15.75 -19.64
N LEU A 213 37.34 15.57 -20.84
CA LEU A 213 37.69 16.39 -22.00
C LEU A 213 37.36 17.87 -21.78
N LEU A 214 36.21 18.17 -21.16
CA LEU A 214 35.83 19.54 -20.80
C LEU A 214 36.76 20.15 -19.73
N ARG A 215 37.23 19.35 -18.76
CA ARG A 215 38.21 19.78 -17.77
C ARG A 215 39.56 20.10 -18.41
N LEU A 216 40.02 19.28 -19.36
CA LEU A 216 41.23 19.56 -20.13
C LEU A 216 41.11 20.84 -20.98
N GLY A 217 39.91 21.13 -21.46
CA GLY A 217 39.60 22.37 -22.20
C GLY A 217 39.49 23.63 -21.33
N ASN A 218 39.70 23.55 -20.01
CA ASN A 218 39.49 24.64 -19.04
C ASN A 218 38.13 25.35 -19.21
N VAL A 219 37.08 24.58 -19.51
CA VAL A 219 35.72 25.13 -19.62
C VAL A 219 35.21 25.46 -18.20
N GLY A 220 34.54 26.60 -18.04
CA GLY A 220 34.03 27.06 -16.73
C GLY A 220 33.11 26.04 -16.05
N GLU A 221 33.07 26.05 -14.72
CA GLU A 221 32.35 25.08 -13.87
C GLU A 221 30.87 24.91 -14.27
N PHE A 222 30.24 25.98 -14.75
CA PHE A 222 28.86 25.97 -15.24
C PHE A 222 28.63 24.94 -16.37
N THR A 223 29.56 24.81 -17.32
CA THR A 223 29.38 23.87 -18.46
C THR A 223 29.60 22.41 -18.04
N LEU A 224 30.44 22.19 -17.01
CA LEU A 224 30.63 20.87 -16.41
C LEU A 224 29.35 20.41 -15.70
N HIS A 225 28.73 21.30 -14.92
CA HIS A 225 27.46 21.01 -14.26
C HIS A 225 26.32 20.80 -15.25
N LEU A 226 26.22 21.62 -16.30
CA LEU A 226 25.21 21.41 -17.35
C LEU A 226 25.32 20.03 -18.01
N HIS A 227 26.53 19.59 -18.34
CA HIS A 227 26.70 18.28 -18.97
C HIS A 227 26.39 17.13 -18.01
N GLU A 228 26.71 17.26 -16.71
CA GLU A 228 26.30 16.27 -15.72
C GLU A 228 24.77 16.25 -15.52
N GLU A 229 24.12 17.41 -15.53
CA GLU A 229 22.65 17.51 -15.48
C GLU A 229 21.98 16.87 -16.70
N GLU A 230 22.55 17.03 -17.90
CA GLU A 230 22.07 16.34 -19.11
C GLU A 230 22.11 14.80 -18.96
N ILE A 231 23.18 14.27 -18.34
CA ILE A 231 23.32 12.83 -18.06
C ILE A 231 22.29 12.41 -17.00
N GLU A 232 22.15 13.19 -15.93
CA GLU A 232 21.18 12.96 -14.86
C GLU A 232 19.74 12.92 -15.41
N ASP A 233 19.37 13.86 -16.29
CA ASP A 233 18.06 13.93 -16.92
C ASP A 233 17.80 12.76 -17.86
N ALA A 234 18.82 12.30 -18.60
CA ALA A 234 18.69 11.09 -19.43
C ALA A 234 18.43 9.84 -18.58
N VAL A 235 19.08 9.71 -17.42
CA VAL A 235 18.81 8.60 -16.48
C VAL A 235 17.42 8.72 -15.86
N LYS A 236 16.99 9.93 -15.48
CA LYS A 236 15.65 10.17 -14.91
C LYS A 236 14.55 9.80 -15.89
N THR A 237 14.68 10.23 -17.14
CA THR A 237 13.66 10.07 -18.18
C THR A 237 13.58 8.64 -18.73
N GLU A 238 14.73 8.01 -19.03
CA GLU A 238 14.76 6.72 -19.72
C GLU A 238 14.83 5.50 -18.77
N ILE A 239 15.20 5.69 -17.50
CA ILE A 239 15.35 4.58 -16.54
C ILE A 239 14.45 4.76 -15.33
N ILE A 240 14.56 5.89 -14.61
CA ILE A 240 13.83 6.06 -13.34
C ILE A 240 12.32 6.16 -13.59
N ALA A 241 11.89 6.96 -14.57
CA ALA A 241 10.46 7.11 -14.89
C ALA A 241 9.79 5.79 -15.33
N PRO A 242 10.33 4.99 -16.27
CA PRO A 242 9.74 3.70 -16.61
C PRO A 242 9.83 2.70 -15.45
N LEU A 243 10.93 2.67 -14.69
CA LEU A 243 11.04 1.81 -13.49
C LEU A 243 9.95 2.11 -12.46
N CYS A 244 9.70 3.39 -12.19
CA CYS A 244 8.63 3.82 -11.30
C CYS A 244 7.24 3.35 -11.78
N ARG A 245 6.95 3.51 -13.07
CA ARG A 245 5.68 3.09 -13.68
C ARG A 245 5.50 1.58 -13.68
N ASP A 246 6.55 0.83 -13.99
CA ASP A 246 6.49 -0.64 -14.06
C ASP A 246 6.33 -1.25 -12.67
N ILE A 247 6.99 -0.70 -11.65
CA ILE A 247 6.78 -1.11 -10.25
C ILE A 247 5.36 -0.77 -9.79
N GLU A 248 4.88 0.43 -10.07
CA GLU A 248 3.53 0.86 -9.71
C GLU A 248 2.46 -0.01 -10.37
N THR A 249 2.59 -0.27 -11.67
CA THR A 249 1.65 -1.12 -12.43
C THR A 249 1.68 -2.56 -11.95
N ASP A 250 2.85 -3.11 -11.64
CA ASP A 250 2.98 -4.44 -11.05
C ASP A 250 2.27 -4.54 -9.68
N LEU A 251 2.50 -3.57 -8.78
CA LEU A 251 1.83 -3.50 -7.48
C LEU A 251 0.31 -3.39 -7.65
N ARG A 252 -0.14 -2.51 -8.56
CA ARG A 252 -1.56 -2.32 -8.87
C ARG A 252 -2.20 -3.60 -9.39
N LEU A 253 -1.59 -4.26 -10.37
CA LEU A 253 -2.10 -5.51 -10.95
C LEU A 253 -2.22 -6.61 -9.90
N HIS A 254 -1.24 -6.75 -9.01
CA HIS A 254 -1.28 -7.73 -7.94
C HIS A 254 -2.42 -7.46 -6.95
N VAL A 255 -2.59 -6.23 -6.47
CA VAL A 255 -3.64 -5.92 -5.48
C VAL A 255 -5.03 -5.94 -6.11
N HIS A 256 -5.18 -5.43 -7.34
CA HIS A 256 -6.46 -5.50 -8.05
C HIS A 256 -6.87 -6.93 -8.41
N SER A 257 -5.91 -7.85 -8.62
CA SER A 257 -6.23 -9.27 -8.83
C SER A 257 -6.91 -9.95 -7.63
N ILE A 258 -6.75 -9.37 -6.43
CA ILE A 258 -7.34 -9.86 -5.19
C ILE A 258 -8.71 -9.21 -4.94
N HIS A 259 -8.85 -7.93 -5.23
CA HIS A 259 -10.05 -7.13 -4.90
C HIS A 259 -11.13 -7.12 -5.99
N LEU A 260 -10.78 -7.31 -7.26
CA LEU A 260 -11.72 -7.28 -8.39
C LEU A 260 -11.95 -8.70 -8.94
N GLU A 261 -13.13 -9.26 -8.62
CA GLU A 261 -13.62 -10.50 -9.25
C GLU A 261 -13.79 -10.27 -10.77
N GLY A 262 -13.05 -11.05 -11.58
CA GLY A 262 -13.07 -10.94 -13.05
C GLY A 262 -11.81 -10.34 -13.68
N SER A 263 -10.84 -9.88 -12.88
CA SER A 263 -9.53 -9.45 -13.37
C SER A 263 -8.66 -10.63 -13.81
N VAL A 264 -7.87 -10.44 -14.88
CA VAL A 264 -7.00 -11.48 -15.45
C VAL A 264 -5.92 -11.83 -14.42
N ARG A 265 -5.96 -13.05 -13.87
CA ARG A 265 -4.85 -13.59 -13.08
C ARG A 265 -3.60 -13.65 -13.96
N VAL A 266 -2.71 -12.68 -13.79
CA VAL A 266 -1.45 -12.61 -14.54
C VAL A 266 -0.58 -13.78 -14.08
N ASN A 267 -0.36 -14.75 -14.96
CA ASN A 267 0.51 -15.89 -14.68
C ASN A 267 1.98 -15.46 -14.88
N PRO A 268 2.81 -15.41 -13.81
CA PRO A 268 4.18 -14.90 -13.88
C PRO A 268 5.08 -15.59 -14.90
N ARG A 269 4.75 -16.85 -15.27
CA ARG A 269 5.49 -17.65 -16.24
C ARG A 269 5.14 -17.36 -17.70
N LYS A 270 3.96 -16.78 -17.97
CA LYS A 270 3.48 -16.50 -19.34
C LYS A 270 3.73 -15.07 -19.77
N THR A 271 3.74 -14.11 -18.85
CA THR A 271 3.92 -12.68 -19.14
C THR A 271 5.37 -12.21 -19.12
N GLY A 272 6.34 -13.07 -18.78
CA GLY A 272 7.75 -12.69 -18.78
C GLY A 272 8.04 -11.54 -17.81
N VAL A 273 7.69 -11.72 -16.53
CA VAL A 273 7.93 -10.70 -15.51
C VAL A 273 9.43 -10.49 -15.36
N SER A 274 9.92 -9.31 -15.75
CA SER A 274 11.29 -8.88 -15.47
C SER A 274 11.46 -8.67 -13.97
N ASN A 275 12.52 -9.24 -13.38
CA ASN A 275 12.83 -9.03 -11.97
C ASN A 275 13.34 -7.60 -11.74
N LEU A 276 12.42 -6.66 -11.50
CA LEU A 276 12.72 -5.26 -11.21
C LEU A 276 13.52 -5.08 -9.91
N SER A 277 13.51 -6.08 -9.02
CA SER A 277 14.25 -6.07 -7.75
C SER A 277 15.75 -5.84 -7.94
N TRP A 278 16.35 -6.33 -9.05
CA TRP A 278 17.77 -6.13 -9.31
C TRP A 278 18.17 -4.66 -9.49
N TYR A 279 17.27 -3.82 -10.01
CA TYR A 279 17.52 -2.37 -10.12
C TYR A 279 17.47 -1.67 -8.75
N LEU A 280 16.70 -2.20 -7.80
CA LEU A 280 16.56 -1.65 -6.45
C LEU A 280 17.67 -2.11 -5.50
N GLU A 281 18.33 -3.22 -5.82
CA GLU A 281 19.52 -3.73 -5.12
C GLU A 281 20.83 -3.06 -5.56
N LEU A 282 20.79 -2.27 -6.64
CA LEU A 282 21.97 -1.56 -7.13
C LEU A 282 22.48 -0.57 -6.08
N LYS A 283 23.81 -0.48 -5.96
CA LYS A 283 24.45 0.61 -5.23
C LYS A 283 24.13 1.95 -5.91
N PRO A 284 24.11 3.07 -5.15
CA PRO A 284 23.88 4.38 -5.72
C PRO A 284 24.81 4.64 -6.91
N LEU A 285 24.21 5.04 -8.03
CA LEU A 285 24.92 5.34 -9.26
C LEU A 285 25.78 6.57 -9.04
N ARG A 286 27.07 6.46 -9.37
CA ARG A 286 28.03 7.55 -9.15
C ARG A 286 28.16 8.38 -10.41
N LEU A 287 27.89 9.68 -10.29
CA LEU A 287 28.31 10.70 -11.23
C LEU A 287 29.52 11.45 -10.61
N PRO A 288 30.29 12.21 -11.41
CA PRO A 288 31.50 12.87 -10.92
C PRO A 288 31.29 13.86 -9.77
N PHE A 289 30.14 14.52 -9.69
CA PHE A 289 29.80 15.45 -8.61
C PHE A 289 28.53 15.03 -7.83
N LYS A 290 27.64 14.21 -8.41
CA LYS A 290 26.40 13.73 -7.76
C LYS A 290 26.34 12.21 -7.58
N CYS A 291 25.43 11.73 -6.73
CA CYS A 291 25.11 10.30 -6.60
C CYS A 291 23.60 10.10 -6.71
N ILE A 292 23.17 9.13 -7.52
CA ILE A 292 21.76 8.83 -7.76
C ILE A 292 21.43 7.48 -7.12
N ASP A 293 20.68 7.51 -6.02
CA ASP A 293 20.09 6.31 -5.44
C ASP A 293 18.72 6.01 -6.07
N LEU A 294 18.65 4.92 -6.84
CA LEU A 294 17.42 4.48 -7.51
C LEU A 294 16.33 4.12 -6.50
N LYS A 295 16.67 3.42 -5.40
CA LYS A 295 15.71 2.96 -4.40
C LYS A 295 15.00 4.15 -3.73
N SER A 296 15.75 5.17 -3.33
CA SER A 296 15.18 6.39 -2.75
C SER A 296 14.29 7.17 -3.71
N HIS A 297 14.62 7.19 -5.01
CA HIS A 297 13.80 7.89 -6.01
C HIS A 297 12.46 7.17 -6.23
N VAL A 298 12.48 5.85 -6.37
CA VAL A 298 11.26 5.04 -6.47
C VAL A 298 10.41 5.19 -5.21
N LYS A 299 11.02 5.18 -4.01
CA LYS A 299 10.31 5.39 -2.73
C LYS A 299 9.58 6.74 -2.72
N ARG A 300 10.28 7.82 -3.08
CA ARG A 300 9.68 9.17 -3.14
C ARG A 300 8.53 9.23 -4.14
N TYR A 301 8.71 8.65 -5.32
CA TYR A 301 7.66 8.58 -6.33
C TYR A 301 6.42 7.86 -5.81
N LEU A 302 6.54 6.62 -5.33
CA LEU A 302 5.41 5.83 -4.84
C LEU A 302 4.70 6.51 -3.66
N ASN A 303 5.45 7.09 -2.72
CA ASN A 303 4.87 7.86 -1.62
C ASN A 303 4.03 9.04 -2.13
N SER A 304 4.53 9.81 -3.09
CA SER A 304 3.81 10.95 -3.66
C SER A 304 2.57 10.53 -4.44
N VAL A 305 2.68 9.45 -5.22
CA VAL A 305 1.57 8.90 -6.01
C VAL A 305 0.48 8.37 -5.08
N PHE A 306 0.83 7.54 -4.11
CA PHE A 306 -0.14 6.98 -3.17
C PHE A 306 -0.79 8.06 -2.33
N TYR A 307 -0.05 9.10 -1.91
CA TYR A 307 -0.63 10.23 -1.20
C TYR A 307 -1.64 10.99 -2.08
N ASN A 308 -1.25 11.38 -3.30
CA ASN A 308 -2.12 12.12 -4.21
C ASN A 308 -3.37 11.32 -4.59
N HIS A 309 -3.23 10.02 -4.87
CA HIS A 309 -4.38 9.19 -5.22
C HIS A 309 -5.31 8.94 -4.03
N SER A 310 -4.75 8.75 -2.83
CA SER A 310 -5.57 8.63 -1.61
C SER A 310 -6.32 9.93 -1.28
N ALA A 311 -5.71 11.09 -1.54
CA ALA A 311 -6.36 12.38 -1.37
C ALA A 311 -7.49 12.62 -2.40
N MET A 312 -7.38 12.04 -3.61
CA MET A 312 -8.40 12.16 -4.66
C MET A 312 -9.56 11.17 -4.52
N ALA A 313 -9.32 9.97 -3.97
CA ALA A 313 -10.30 8.91 -3.83
C ALA A 313 -10.12 8.19 -2.48
N SER A 314 -10.87 8.60 -1.46
CA SER A 314 -10.73 8.05 -0.11
C SER A 314 -11.13 6.57 0.00
N TYR A 315 -12.08 6.10 -0.82
CA TYR A 315 -12.55 4.71 -0.81
C TYR A 315 -11.47 3.66 -1.17
N ASP A 316 -10.41 4.06 -1.88
CA ASP A 316 -9.33 3.16 -2.31
C ASP A 316 -8.16 3.10 -1.33
N CYS A 317 -8.23 3.79 -0.18
CA CYS A 317 -7.10 3.83 0.75
C CYS A 317 -6.67 2.43 1.24
N LYS A 318 -7.61 1.50 1.38
CA LYS A 318 -7.30 0.11 1.72
C LYS A 318 -6.47 -0.58 0.64
N ILE A 319 -6.82 -0.35 -0.63
CA ILE A 319 -6.06 -0.87 -1.78
C ILE A 319 -4.64 -0.29 -1.77
N TYR A 320 -4.47 1.01 -1.50
CA TYR A 320 -3.15 1.62 -1.41
C TYR A 320 -2.35 1.16 -0.18
N SER A 321 -3.01 0.85 0.94
CA SER A 321 -2.38 0.23 2.10
C SER A 321 -1.82 -1.15 1.77
N ASP A 322 -2.61 -1.96 1.06
CA ASP A 322 -2.17 -3.29 0.62
C ASP A 322 -1.04 -3.21 -0.42
N MET A 323 -1.08 -2.22 -1.32
CA MET A 323 0.03 -1.96 -2.25
C MET A 323 1.32 -1.57 -1.51
N LYS A 324 1.23 -0.81 -0.41
CA LYS A 324 2.38 -0.47 0.43
C LYS A 324 2.96 -1.71 1.09
N HIS A 325 2.11 -2.55 1.69
CA HIS A 325 2.57 -3.77 2.32
C HIS A 325 3.20 -4.75 1.30
N LEU A 326 2.62 -4.85 0.12
CA LEU A 326 3.17 -5.64 -0.98
C LEU A 326 4.53 -5.10 -1.46
N ALA A 327 4.71 -3.78 -1.53
CA ALA A 327 5.98 -3.17 -1.88
C ALA A 327 7.08 -3.48 -0.86
N GLU A 328 6.74 -3.50 0.43
CA GLU A 328 7.66 -3.91 1.48
C GLU A 328 8.07 -5.38 1.34
N LEU A 329 7.10 -6.28 1.13
CA LEU A 329 7.36 -7.72 0.99
C LEU A 329 8.12 -8.08 -0.29
N LYS A 330 7.75 -7.48 -1.44
CA LYS A 330 8.29 -7.85 -2.76
C LYS A 330 9.62 -7.16 -3.07
N TYR A 331 9.79 -5.91 -2.64
CA TYR A 331 10.93 -5.07 -3.00
C TYR A 331 11.78 -4.62 -1.82
N GLY A 332 11.41 -4.98 -0.58
CA GLY A 332 12.13 -4.54 0.63
C GLY A 332 12.13 -3.02 0.80
N MET A 333 11.07 -2.36 0.32
CA MET A 333 10.90 -0.91 0.34
C MET A 333 9.88 -0.51 1.41
N VAL A 334 10.37 0.00 2.54
CA VAL A 334 9.49 0.57 3.58
C VAL A 334 9.01 1.94 3.10
N LEU A 335 7.74 2.04 2.74
CA LEU A 335 7.07 3.28 2.37
C LEU A 335 6.56 4.02 3.62
N ASP A 336 6.41 5.34 3.54
CA ASP A 336 6.09 6.13 4.74
C ASP A 336 4.58 6.03 5.04
N HIS A 337 4.25 6.00 6.34
CA HIS A 337 2.89 5.79 6.85
C HIS A 337 2.03 7.06 6.88
N HIS A 338 2.48 8.16 6.28
CA HIS A 338 1.77 9.45 6.26
C HIS A 338 0.50 9.47 5.39
N LEU A 339 -0.13 8.32 5.16
CA LEU A 339 -1.49 8.33 4.65
C LEU A 339 -2.39 8.95 5.72
N PRO A 340 -3.28 9.88 5.35
CA PRO A 340 -4.40 10.19 6.23
C PRO A 340 -5.11 8.87 6.54
N VAL A 341 -5.43 8.65 7.81
CA VAL A 341 -6.30 7.55 8.23
C VAL A 341 -7.51 7.58 7.29
N CYS A 342 -7.83 6.43 6.69
CA CYS A 342 -8.90 6.33 5.70
C CYS A 342 -10.21 6.83 6.33
N PHE A 343 -10.55 8.09 6.09
CA PHE A 343 -11.90 8.58 6.28
C PHE A 343 -12.68 8.08 5.07
N ASP A 344 -13.10 6.82 5.16
CA ASP A 344 -14.33 6.42 4.49
C ASP A 344 -15.39 7.47 4.86
N HIS A 345 -16.42 7.67 4.05
CA HIS A 345 -17.51 8.62 4.31
C HIS A 345 -18.40 8.18 5.50
N GLU A 346 -17.78 7.58 6.51
CA GLU A 346 -18.32 7.05 7.74
C GLU A 346 -18.75 8.23 8.61
N LEU A 347 -20.04 8.22 8.97
CA LEU A 347 -20.57 9.08 10.01
C LEU A 347 -19.70 8.95 11.26
N GLU A 348 -19.18 10.08 11.71
CA GLU A 348 -18.39 10.13 12.92
C GLU A 348 -19.32 10.08 14.14
N VAL A 349 -18.95 9.29 15.14
CA VAL A 349 -19.78 9.13 16.35
C VAL A 349 -20.00 10.48 17.05
N ILE A 350 -19.03 11.40 17.00
CA ILE A 350 -19.15 12.73 17.62
C ILE A 350 -20.26 13.56 16.95
N GLU A 351 -20.34 13.55 15.63
CA GLU A 351 -21.37 14.27 14.87
C GLU A 351 -22.77 13.73 15.18
N ILE A 352 -22.88 12.40 15.32
CA ILE A 352 -24.12 11.72 15.72
C ILE A 352 -24.54 12.14 17.13
N VAL A 353 -23.61 12.17 18.08
CA VAL A 353 -23.89 12.55 19.48
C VAL A 353 -24.38 13.99 19.57
N HIS A 354 -23.80 14.90 18.79
CA HIS A 354 -24.25 16.30 18.75
C HIS A 354 -25.67 16.45 18.18
N ASN A 355 -26.03 15.66 17.17
CA ASN A 355 -27.32 15.74 16.47
C ASN A 355 -28.20 14.50 16.71
N LEU A 356 -28.20 13.98 17.95
CA LEU A 356 -28.85 12.72 18.30
C LEU A 356 -30.37 12.69 18.00
N PRO A 357 -31.17 13.76 18.23
CA PRO A 357 -32.59 13.76 17.87
C PRO A 357 -32.82 13.58 16.36
N HIS A 358 -32.05 14.29 15.53
CA HIS A 358 -32.13 14.17 14.07
C HIS A 358 -31.70 12.78 13.60
N PHE A 359 -30.64 12.22 14.21
CA PHE A 359 -30.18 10.86 13.92
C PHE A 359 -31.27 9.82 14.24
N SER A 360 -31.92 9.91 15.40
CA SER A 360 -32.96 8.96 15.83
C SER A 360 -34.16 8.91 14.89
N GLN A 361 -34.46 10.04 14.22
CA GLN A 361 -35.55 10.16 13.24
C GLN A 361 -35.13 9.68 11.85
N SER A 362 -33.92 10.07 11.44
CA SER A 362 -33.43 9.89 10.06
C SER A 362 -32.81 8.53 9.80
N TYR A 363 -32.52 7.72 10.83
CA TYR A 363 -31.91 6.40 10.68
C TYR A 363 -32.86 5.30 11.17
N SER A 364 -32.73 4.12 10.58
CA SER A 364 -33.42 2.91 11.00
C SER A 364 -32.43 1.89 11.55
N TYR A 365 -32.75 1.31 12.69
CA TYR A 365 -31.89 0.34 13.35
C TYR A 365 -32.19 -1.08 12.88
N ASN A 366 -31.13 -1.86 12.61
CA ASN A 366 -31.19 -3.30 12.41
C ASN A 366 -30.55 -4.02 13.60
N MET A 367 -31.37 -4.72 14.39
CA MET A 367 -30.94 -5.41 15.61
C MET A 367 -29.97 -6.57 15.35
N ILE A 368 -30.10 -7.25 14.22
CA ILE A 368 -29.34 -8.48 13.90
C ILE A 368 -27.94 -8.11 13.45
N ASN A 369 -27.83 -7.19 12.49
CA ASN A 369 -26.55 -6.78 11.92
C ASN A 369 -25.84 -5.72 12.77
N GLN A 370 -26.56 -5.09 13.72
CA GLN A 370 -26.06 -3.97 14.53
C GLN A 370 -25.59 -2.81 13.65
N VAL A 371 -26.46 -2.42 12.71
CA VAL A 371 -26.20 -1.42 11.69
C VAL A 371 -27.38 -0.45 11.64
N PHE A 372 -27.08 0.84 11.49
CA PHE A 372 -28.04 1.87 11.15
C PHE A 372 -27.98 2.20 9.67
N ILE A 373 -29.15 2.33 9.07
CA ILE A 373 -29.31 2.68 7.66
C ILE A 373 -30.09 3.99 7.58
N GLU A 374 -29.57 4.94 6.83
CA GLU A 374 -30.24 6.23 6.60
C GLU A 374 -31.58 6.01 5.86
N LYS A 375 -32.65 6.62 6.39
CA LYS A 375 -33.96 6.68 5.75
C LYS A 375 -33.87 7.70 4.61
N ILE A 376 -34.35 7.34 3.42
CA ILE A 376 -34.38 8.26 2.29
C ILE A 376 -35.51 9.29 2.51
N THR A 377 -35.20 10.38 3.22
CA THR A 377 -36.05 11.57 3.27
C THR A 377 -35.82 12.37 1.99
N GLY A 378 -36.88 12.56 1.20
CA GLY A 378 -36.80 13.15 -0.13
C GLY A 378 -36.11 14.53 -0.13
N SER A 379 -35.00 14.65 -0.88
CA SER A 379 -34.56 15.85 -1.62
C SER A 379 -33.13 15.77 -2.15
N GLN A 380 -32.35 14.73 -1.86
CA GLN A 380 -31.04 14.55 -2.50
C GLN A 380 -30.89 13.16 -3.09
N GLY A 381 -30.66 13.12 -4.40
CA GLY A 381 -30.25 11.91 -5.12
C GLY A 381 -28.82 11.49 -4.75
N GLN A 382 -28.57 11.20 -3.47
CA GLN A 382 -27.35 10.51 -3.07
C GLN A 382 -27.47 9.07 -3.56
N LYS A 383 -26.54 8.68 -4.44
CA LYS A 383 -26.46 7.32 -5.00
C LYS A 383 -26.03 6.27 -3.96
N THR A 384 -25.63 6.71 -2.77
CA THR A 384 -25.09 5.89 -1.70
C THR A 384 -25.84 6.19 -0.40
N LEU A 385 -26.45 5.18 0.19
CA LEU A 385 -27.03 5.26 1.53
C LEU A 385 -25.90 5.30 2.56
N ARG A 386 -26.01 6.19 3.55
CA ARG A 386 -25.07 6.19 4.68
C ARG A 386 -25.41 5.05 5.62
N VAL A 387 -24.37 4.36 6.06
CA VAL A 387 -24.48 3.19 6.94
C VAL A 387 -23.54 3.38 8.11
N LEU A 388 -24.07 3.31 9.33
CA LEU A 388 -23.28 3.30 10.56
C LEU A 388 -23.28 1.89 11.13
N GLY A 389 -22.11 1.26 11.15
CA GLY A 389 -21.92 -0.04 11.79
C GLY A 389 -20.94 0.01 12.94
N VAL A 390 -20.71 -1.17 13.51
CA VAL A 390 -19.72 -1.37 14.58
C VAL A 390 -18.30 -0.99 14.12
N GLY A 391 -17.97 -1.14 12.84
CA GLY A 391 -16.66 -0.77 12.28
C GLY A 391 -16.35 0.72 12.40
N ASN A 392 -17.33 1.57 12.08
CA ASN A 392 -17.22 3.02 12.18
C ASN A 392 -16.95 3.49 13.62
N VAL A 393 -17.56 2.81 14.60
CA VAL A 393 -17.30 3.08 16.02
C VAL A 393 -15.87 2.71 16.38
N VAL A 394 -15.38 1.54 15.93
CA VAL A 394 -13.98 1.13 16.16
C VAL A 394 -13.04 2.19 15.59
N ASN A 395 -13.28 2.66 14.36
CA ASN A 395 -12.48 3.71 13.73
C ASN A 395 -12.52 5.02 14.55
N SER A 396 -13.71 5.47 14.95
CA SER A 396 -13.85 6.68 15.80
C SER A 396 -13.07 6.56 17.11
N VAL A 397 -13.09 5.38 17.75
CA VAL A 397 -12.36 5.10 18.99
C VAL A 397 -10.85 5.07 18.77
N THR A 398 -10.37 4.57 17.63
CA THR A 398 -8.92 4.58 17.32
C THR A 398 -8.37 5.99 17.15
N VAL A 399 -9.18 6.92 16.61
CA VAL A 399 -8.73 8.30 16.33
C VAL A 399 -8.78 9.17 17.58
N HIS A 400 -9.89 9.13 18.31
CA HIS A 400 -10.17 10.06 19.40
C HIS A 400 -10.07 9.45 20.80
N GLY A 401 -9.87 8.13 20.86
CA GLY A 401 -9.80 7.38 22.10
C GLY A 401 -11.15 6.92 22.64
N VAL A 402 -11.07 6.09 23.67
CA VAL A 402 -12.22 5.42 24.30
C VAL A 402 -13.18 6.39 24.98
N GLY A 403 -12.73 7.60 25.35
CA GLY A 403 -13.54 8.61 26.03
C GLY A 403 -14.79 9.06 25.24
N ILE A 404 -14.79 8.93 23.91
CA ILE A 404 -15.98 9.16 23.10
C ILE A 404 -17.13 8.27 23.55
N ILE A 405 -16.87 7.00 23.85
CA ILE A 405 -17.92 6.03 24.17
C ILE A 405 -18.65 6.45 25.45
N SER A 406 -17.90 6.89 26.48
CA SER A 406 -18.50 7.39 27.72
C SER A 406 -19.36 8.64 27.46
N THR A 407 -18.83 9.65 26.77
CA THR A 407 -19.58 10.88 26.49
C THR A 407 -20.80 10.64 25.60
N ALA A 408 -20.67 9.76 24.61
CA ALA A 408 -21.78 9.35 23.76
C ALA A 408 -22.87 8.61 24.56
N SER A 409 -22.46 7.71 25.47
CA SER A 409 -23.36 6.99 26.36
C SER A 409 -24.13 7.93 27.28
N ASP A 410 -23.45 8.91 27.89
CA ASP A 410 -24.07 9.91 28.76
C ASP A 410 -25.11 10.75 28.00
N SER A 411 -24.76 11.15 26.77
CA SER A 411 -25.63 11.92 25.88
C SER A 411 -26.87 11.12 25.47
N VAL A 412 -26.71 9.83 25.14
CA VAL A 412 -27.83 8.92 24.84
C VAL A 412 -28.71 8.71 26.06
N THR A 413 -28.11 8.57 27.25
CA THR A 413 -28.83 8.38 28.51
C THR A 413 -29.69 9.61 28.82
N THR A 414 -29.14 10.82 28.67
CA THR A 414 -29.87 12.08 28.84
C THR A 414 -31.00 12.22 27.81
N PHE A 415 -30.75 11.83 26.55
CA PHE A 415 -31.78 11.82 25.51
C PHE A 415 -32.92 10.84 25.83
N LEU A 416 -32.62 9.64 26.32
CA LEU A 416 -33.64 8.67 26.73
C LEU A 416 -34.48 9.19 27.90
N THR A 417 -33.86 9.82 28.90
CA THR A 417 -34.58 10.47 30.01
C THR A 417 -35.54 11.54 29.50
N GLN A 418 -35.08 12.41 28.60
CA GLN A 418 -35.92 13.44 27.99
C GLN A 418 -37.12 12.82 27.25
N LYS A 419 -36.89 11.76 26.46
CA LYS A 419 -37.97 11.07 25.74
C LYS A 419 -38.97 10.35 26.65
N ILE A 420 -38.54 9.84 27.80
CA ILE A 420 -39.45 9.24 28.79
C ILE A 420 -40.35 10.32 29.39
N THR A 421 -39.80 11.49 29.69
CA THR A 421 -40.59 12.64 30.14
C THR A 421 -41.57 13.10 29.05
N ASP A 422 -41.12 13.26 27.81
CA ASP A 422 -41.99 13.61 26.67
C ASP A 422 -43.12 12.58 26.48
N LEU A 423 -42.82 11.29 26.67
CA LEU A 423 -43.81 10.22 26.61
C LEU A 423 -44.81 10.32 27.77
N SER A 424 -44.35 10.63 28.98
CA SER A 424 -45.21 10.82 30.16
C SER A 424 -46.19 11.97 29.95
N ASP A 425 -45.68 13.12 29.50
CA ASP A 425 -46.48 14.32 29.23
C ASP A 425 -47.49 14.04 28.11
N PHE A 426 -47.07 13.37 27.04
CA PHE A 426 -47.95 13.00 25.93
C PHE A 426 -49.08 12.04 26.35
N LEU A 427 -48.79 11.08 27.24
CA LEU A 427 -49.79 10.17 27.80
C LEU A 427 -50.77 10.89 28.73
N GLN A 428 -50.31 11.89 29.48
CA GLN A 428 -51.14 12.70 30.36
C GLN A 428 -52.07 13.66 29.58
N ASP A 429 -51.65 14.17 28.43
CA ASP A 429 -52.48 15.03 27.59
C ASP A 429 -53.58 14.26 26.83
N ASN A 430 -53.39 12.96 26.59
CA ASN A 430 -54.25 12.13 25.74
C ASN A 430 -54.92 10.96 26.49
N VAL A 431 -55.35 11.20 27.73
CA VAL A 431 -55.92 10.18 28.64
C VAL A 431 -57.14 9.46 28.04
N VAL A 432 -57.97 10.16 27.24
CA VAL A 432 -59.19 9.59 26.64
C VAL A 432 -58.85 8.53 25.59
N SER A 433 -57.92 8.83 24.68
CA SER A 433 -57.45 7.88 23.66
C SER A 433 -56.70 6.71 24.30
N PHE A 434 -55.90 7.01 25.34
CA PHE A 434 -55.18 5.99 26.12
C PHE A 434 -56.14 5.00 26.81
N HIS A 435 -57.21 5.49 27.44
CA HIS A 435 -58.22 4.64 28.08
C HIS A 435 -59.02 3.81 27.07
N SER A 436 -59.36 4.37 25.91
CA SER A 436 -60.03 3.64 24.82
C SER A 436 -59.18 2.45 24.34
N LEU A 437 -57.87 2.69 24.14
CA LEU A 437 -56.94 1.67 23.68
C LEU A 437 -56.61 0.61 24.74
N LYS A 438 -56.75 0.89 26.04
CA LYS A 438 -56.61 -0.12 27.10
C LYS A 438 -57.70 -1.19 27.04
N GLU A 439 -58.91 -0.84 26.62
CA GLU A 439 -60.04 -1.77 26.50
C GLU A 439 -60.00 -2.58 25.20
N PHE A 440 -58.97 -2.36 24.37
CA PHE A 440 -58.81 -3.06 23.10
C PHE A 440 -58.59 -4.55 23.32
N ASN A 441 -59.58 -5.35 22.92
CA ASN A 441 -59.46 -6.80 22.90
C ASN A 441 -59.44 -7.30 21.46
N PHE A 442 -58.34 -7.93 21.05
CA PHE A 442 -58.20 -8.59 19.76
C PHE A 442 -59.33 -9.61 19.51
N GLY A 443 -59.82 -10.22 20.59
CA GLY A 443 -60.98 -11.11 20.62
C GLY A 443 -62.29 -10.51 20.11
N LYS A 444 -62.41 -9.18 19.96
CA LYS A 444 -63.61 -8.51 19.43
C LYS A 444 -63.47 -7.98 17.99
N VAL A 445 -62.29 -8.09 17.37
CA VAL A 445 -62.08 -7.64 15.98
C VAL A 445 -62.71 -8.66 15.02
N GLU A 446 -63.61 -8.19 14.14
CA GLU A 446 -64.25 -9.00 13.08
C GLU A 446 -63.23 -9.39 12.00
N SER A 447 -63.28 -10.63 11.53
CA SER A 447 -62.41 -11.16 10.46
C SER A 447 -62.54 -10.36 9.15
N HIS A 448 -63.73 -9.80 8.88
CA HIS A 448 -63.96 -8.91 7.73
C HIS A 448 -63.15 -7.62 7.78
N ASN A 449 -62.85 -7.06 8.96
CA ASN A 449 -62.09 -5.81 9.09
C ASN A 449 -60.59 -6.01 8.82
N LEU A 450 -60.06 -7.20 9.10
CA LEU A 450 -58.70 -7.59 8.69
C LEU A 450 -58.57 -7.66 7.16
N VAL A 451 -59.60 -8.15 6.48
CA VAL A 451 -59.60 -8.32 5.00
C VAL A 451 -59.87 -7.00 4.27
N THR A 452 -60.75 -6.13 4.81
CA THR A 452 -61.23 -4.92 4.12
C THR A 452 -60.40 -3.65 4.34
N ARG A 453 -59.21 -3.77 4.96
CA ARG A 453 -58.26 -2.67 5.23
C ARG A 453 -58.76 -1.53 6.14
N LYS A 454 -59.92 -1.66 6.79
CA LYS A 454 -60.39 -0.65 7.75
C LYS A 454 -59.90 -1.01 9.14
N LEU A 455 -58.87 -0.30 9.62
CA LEU A 455 -58.48 -0.34 11.03
C LEU A 455 -59.71 -0.03 11.91
N PRO A 456 -59.89 -0.73 13.04
CA PRO A 456 -61.02 -0.49 13.95
C PRO A 456 -60.88 0.81 14.78
N PHE A 457 -59.92 1.67 14.44
CA PHE A 457 -59.57 2.87 15.21
C PHE A 457 -60.12 4.15 14.58
N ARG A 458 -60.45 5.13 15.43
CA ARG A 458 -60.85 6.48 15.00
C ARG A 458 -59.65 7.26 14.48
N GLU A 459 -59.87 8.29 13.65
CA GLU A 459 -58.79 9.15 13.12
C GLU A 459 -57.90 9.75 14.23
N ASN A 460 -58.50 10.18 15.35
CA ASN A 460 -57.76 10.66 16.52
C ASN A 460 -56.92 9.57 17.22
N GLU A 461 -57.40 8.32 17.23
CA GLU A 461 -56.65 7.19 17.79
C GLU A 461 -55.49 6.80 16.86
N MET A 462 -55.67 6.95 15.55
CA MET A 462 -54.63 6.67 14.56
C MET A 462 -53.48 7.68 14.64
N TRP A 463 -53.78 8.99 14.73
CA TRP A 463 -52.77 10.02 14.99
C TRP A 463 -52.03 9.79 16.32
N PHE A 464 -52.76 9.42 17.37
CA PHE A 464 -52.17 9.10 18.67
C PHE A 464 -51.20 7.92 18.57
N LEU A 465 -51.60 6.83 17.89
CA LEU A 465 -50.76 5.65 17.68
C LEU A 465 -49.51 6.01 16.83
N GLU A 466 -49.67 6.75 15.73
CA GLU A 466 -48.56 7.22 14.88
C GLU A 466 -47.53 8.04 15.65
N ARG A 467 -47.99 8.99 16.48
CA ARG A 467 -47.11 9.80 17.31
C ARG A 467 -46.40 8.96 18.37
N LEU A 468 -47.12 8.02 18.99
CA LEU A 468 -46.56 7.10 19.98
C LEU A 468 -45.52 6.15 19.35
N PHE A 469 -45.74 5.69 18.12
CA PHE A 469 -44.73 4.92 17.37
C PHE A 469 -43.46 5.71 17.14
N SER A 470 -43.57 6.96 16.70
CA SER A 470 -42.40 7.81 16.45
C SER A 470 -41.54 7.92 17.71
N ILE A 471 -42.16 8.14 18.87
CA ILE A 471 -41.45 8.26 20.15
C ILE A 471 -40.78 6.93 20.53
N ILE A 472 -41.51 5.80 20.42
CA ILE A 472 -40.96 4.47 20.74
C ILE A 472 -39.80 4.10 19.81
N ILE A 473 -39.90 4.42 18.53
CA ILE A 473 -38.84 4.18 17.54
C ILE A 473 -37.61 5.02 17.86
N GLU A 474 -37.78 6.32 18.14
CA GLU A 474 -36.67 7.21 18.50
C GLU A 474 -35.95 6.71 19.77
N MET A 475 -36.70 6.26 20.78
CA MET A 475 -36.14 5.63 21.99
C MET A 475 -35.36 4.36 21.67
N GLY A 476 -35.94 3.45 20.88
CA GLY A 476 -35.29 2.21 20.50
C GLY A 476 -34.06 2.41 19.63
N ASN A 477 -34.05 3.42 18.76
CA ASN A 477 -32.87 3.83 17.99
C ASN A 477 -31.76 4.37 18.91
N GLY A 478 -32.10 5.12 19.96
CA GLY A 478 -31.13 5.53 21.00
C GLY A 478 -30.49 4.34 21.71
N ILE A 479 -31.29 3.34 22.09
CA ILE A 479 -30.79 2.11 22.73
C ILE A 479 -29.97 1.25 21.75
N GLY A 480 -30.42 1.17 20.50
CA GLY A 480 -29.67 0.54 19.42
C GLY A 480 -28.29 1.17 19.25
N LEU A 481 -28.19 2.50 19.35
CA LEU A 481 -26.92 3.22 19.26
C LEU A 481 -26.03 2.88 20.44
N LEU A 482 -26.56 2.86 21.65
CA LEU A 482 -25.83 2.46 22.84
C LEU A 482 -25.26 1.04 22.73
N ARG A 483 -26.02 0.11 22.14
CA ARG A 483 -25.56 -1.25 21.84
C ARG A 483 -24.47 -1.30 20.77
N VAL A 484 -24.58 -0.49 19.71
CA VAL A 484 -23.54 -0.36 18.67
C VAL A 484 -22.25 0.24 19.25
N LEU A 485 -22.37 1.22 20.14
CA LEU A 485 -21.24 1.82 20.86
C LEU A 485 -20.53 0.81 21.76
N GLN A 486 -21.29 0.00 22.50
CA GLN A 486 -20.73 -1.06 23.35
C GLN A 486 -20.00 -2.13 22.55
N THR A 487 -20.63 -2.62 21.49
CA THR A 487 -20.05 -3.67 20.65
C THR A 487 -18.84 -3.15 19.89
N GLY A 488 -18.84 -1.88 19.48
CA GLY A 488 -17.69 -1.19 18.90
C GLY A 488 -16.53 -1.05 19.88
N GLY A 489 -16.80 -0.56 21.10
CA GLY A 489 -15.81 -0.48 22.17
C GLY A 489 -15.20 -1.84 22.51
N SER A 490 -16.05 -2.87 22.65
CA SER A 490 -15.63 -4.24 22.92
C SER A 490 -14.72 -4.80 21.81
N ARG A 491 -15.09 -4.59 20.53
CA ARG A 491 -14.26 -5.00 19.39
C ARG A 491 -12.93 -4.27 19.35
N HIS A 492 -12.92 -2.96 19.59
CA HIS A 492 -11.68 -2.19 19.64
C HIS A 492 -10.73 -2.77 20.71
N ILE A 493 -11.23 -3.02 21.92
CA ILE A 493 -10.44 -3.62 23.00
C ILE A 493 -9.99 -5.02 22.66
N GLY A 494 -10.88 -5.85 22.08
CA GLY A 494 -10.54 -7.19 21.62
C GLY A 494 -9.38 -7.18 20.62
N SER A 495 -9.37 -6.20 19.70
CA SER A 495 -8.29 -6.04 18.73
C SER A 495 -6.98 -5.59 19.38
N VAL A 496 -7.02 -4.60 20.28
CA VAL A 496 -5.81 -4.07 20.95
C VAL A 496 -5.24 -5.06 21.98
N SER A 497 -6.09 -5.88 22.62
CA SER A 497 -5.71 -6.84 23.65
C SER A 497 -5.52 -8.27 23.14
N GLN A 498 -5.55 -8.52 21.82
CA GLN A 498 -5.39 -9.86 21.23
C GLN A 498 -4.10 -10.56 21.67
N PHE A 499 -3.05 -9.78 21.95
CA PHE A 499 -1.73 -10.27 22.35
C PHE A 499 -1.47 -10.18 23.86
N ILE A 500 -2.44 -9.68 24.65
CA ILE A 500 -2.31 -9.58 26.11
C ILE A 500 -2.86 -10.87 26.74
N PRO A 501 -2.07 -11.61 27.54
CA PRO A 501 -2.55 -12.79 28.23
C PRO A 501 -3.76 -12.46 29.11
N LYS A 502 -4.83 -13.28 29.03
CA LYS A 502 -6.05 -13.10 29.84
C LYS A 502 -5.85 -13.35 31.35
N HIS A 503 -4.68 -13.86 31.76
CA HIS A 503 -4.42 -14.22 33.15
C HIS A 503 -4.29 -12.97 34.03
N THR A 504 -5.22 -12.86 34.95
CA THR A 504 -5.31 -11.89 36.06
C THR A 504 -4.12 -12.04 37.00
N SER A 505 -3.09 -11.21 36.80
CA SER A 505 -2.18 -10.64 37.82
C SER A 505 -0.87 -10.19 37.16
N ILE A 506 -0.95 -9.35 36.13
CA ILE A 506 0.27 -8.74 35.58
C ILE A 506 0.64 -7.59 36.53
N GLN A 507 1.73 -7.76 37.27
CA GLN A 507 2.42 -6.62 37.90
C GLN A 507 2.82 -5.65 36.79
N SER A 508 2.71 -4.34 37.04
CA SER A 508 3.04 -3.27 36.10
C SER A 508 4.24 -3.65 35.20
N PHE A 509 4.01 -3.70 33.88
CA PHE A 509 5.04 -4.03 32.90
C PHE A 509 6.23 -3.09 33.02
N ALA A 510 5.99 -1.83 33.39
CA ALA A 510 7.04 -0.87 33.70
C ALA A 510 7.88 -1.31 34.91
N GLU A 511 7.26 -1.77 36.00
CA GLU A 511 7.98 -2.23 37.21
C GLU A 511 8.80 -3.48 36.93
N ILE A 512 8.26 -4.45 36.17
CA ILE A 512 9.00 -5.65 35.77
C ILE A 512 10.20 -5.29 34.89
N SER A 513 10.01 -4.36 33.94
CA SER A 513 11.09 -3.93 33.04
C SER A 513 12.21 -3.18 33.77
N GLN A 514 11.87 -2.42 34.81
CA GLN A 514 12.83 -1.74 35.68
C GLN A 514 13.56 -2.74 36.60
N ASN A 515 12.84 -3.70 37.17
CA ASN A 515 13.42 -4.73 38.04
C ASN A 515 14.39 -5.66 37.29
N LEU A 516 14.19 -5.84 35.98
CA LEU A 516 15.07 -6.64 35.12
C LEU A 516 16.23 -5.83 34.50
N GLY A 517 16.31 -4.51 34.74
CA GLY A 517 17.39 -3.65 34.27
C GLY A 517 17.38 -3.34 32.77
N PHE A 518 16.20 -3.33 32.12
CA PHE A 518 16.10 -2.99 30.69
C PHE A 518 16.30 -1.49 30.41
N LEU A 519 16.74 -1.18 29.19
CA LEU A 519 16.91 0.19 28.67
C LEU A 519 15.62 1.02 28.79
N ASP A 520 15.77 2.35 28.95
CA ASP A 520 14.66 3.31 29.11
C ASP A 520 13.55 3.18 28.06
N GLY A 521 13.89 2.83 26.81
CA GLY A 521 12.92 2.60 25.74
C GLY A 521 11.96 1.44 26.03
N THR A 522 12.45 0.37 26.68
CA THR A 522 11.64 -0.79 27.08
C THR A 522 10.73 -0.44 28.26
N VAL A 523 11.23 0.40 29.17
CA VAL A 523 10.42 0.92 30.30
C VAL A 523 9.30 1.81 29.80
N LEU A 524 9.55 2.66 28.80
CA LEU A 524 8.51 3.46 28.14
C LEU A 524 7.47 2.57 27.44
N ALA A 525 7.91 1.53 26.72
CA ALA A 525 7.00 0.55 26.13
C ALA A 525 6.17 -0.18 27.19
N GLY A 526 6.78 -0.54 28.33
CA GLY A 526 6.08 -1.09 29.50
C GLY A 526 4.99 -0.16 30.02
N LYS A 527 5.30 1.12 30.22
CA LYS A 527 4.32 2.14 30.64
C LYS A 527 3.14 2.27 29.66
N LEU A 528 3.41 2.20 28.35
CA LEU A 528 2.36 2.23 27.32
C LEU A 528 1.48 0.98 27.41
N MET A 529 2.07 -0.20 27.62
CA MET A 529 1.31 -1.44 27.83
C MET A 529 0.45 -1.37 29.09
N ASP A 530 0.96 -0.80 30.19
CA ASP A 530 0.20 -0.59 31.42
C ASP A 530 -0.99 0.35 31.21
N LEU A 531 -0.82 1.41 30.41
CA LEU A 531 -1.90 2.32 30.03
C LEU A 531 -2.99 1.59 29.22
N VAL A 532 -2.60 0.74 28.27
CA VAL A 532 -3.53 -0.07 27.47
C VAL A 532 -4.30 -1.06 28.35
N VAL A 533 -3.64 -1.71 29.31
CA VAL A 533 -4.28 -2.60 30.29
C VAL A 533 -5.26 -1.83 31.18
N LYS A 534 -4.90 -0.63 31.64
CA LYS A 534 -5.80 0.24 32.40
C LYS A 534 -7.03 0.64 31.60
N ASN A 535 -6.86 1.04 30.34
CA ASN A 535 -7.97 1.39 29.45
C ASN A 535 -8.89 0.19 29.20
N ARG A 536 -8.33 -1.02 29.07
CA ARG A 536 -9.11 -2.26 28.99
C ARG A 536 -9.95 -2.47 30.24
N HIS A 537 -9.36 -2.34 31.43
CA HIS A 537 -10.10 -2.51 32.68
C HIS A 537 -11.24 -1.49 32.84
N GLN A 538 -10.97 -0.21 32.58
CA GLN A 538 -11.99 0.85 32.65
C GLN A 538 -13.17 0.57 31.72
N THR A 539 -12.91 0.09 30.52
CA THR A 539 -13.98 -0.18 29.56
C THR A 539 -14.68 -1.52 29.83
N ASP A 540 -13.97 -2.54 30.34
CA ASP A 540 -14.59 -3.79 30.81
C ASP A 540 -15.51 -3.53 32.03
N GLU A 541 -15.14 -2.62 32.91
CA GLU A 541 -15.98 -2.16 34.03
C GLU A 541 -17.21 -1.40 33.51
N TRP A 542 -17.03 -0.48 32.57
CA TRP A 542 -18.13 0.23 31.93
C TRP A 542 -19.06 -0.70 31.11
N MET A 543 -18.53 -1.71 30.43
CA MET A 543 -19.37 -2.69 29.71
C MET A 543 -20.26 -3.48 30.66
N ARG A 544 -19.79 -3.75 31.89
CA ARG A 544 -20.61 -4.37 32.95
C ARG A 544 -21.62 -3.41 33.57
N SER A 545 -21.48 -2.10 33.38
CA SER A 545 -22.38 -1.11 33.96
C SER A 545 -23.59 -0.76 33.09
N PHE A 546 -23.74 -1.34 31.89
CA PHE A 546 -24.93 -1.10 31.06
C PHE A 546 -26.25 -1.48 31.74
N PRO A 547 -26.39 -2.66 32.38
CA PRO A 547 -27.59 -2.99 33.14
C PRO A 547 -27.80 -2.07 34.35
N SER A 548 -26.71 -1.57 34.98
CA SER A 548 -26.82 -0.64 36.11
C SER A 548 -27.21 0.77 35.69
N LEU A 549 -26.80 1.25 34.52
CA LEU A 549 -27.24 2.53 33.94
C LEU A 549 -28.75 2.50 33.65
N LEU A 550 -29.24 1.41 33.08
CA LEU A 550 -30.68 1.20 32.88
C LEU A 550 -31.43 1.13 34.23
N ALA A 551 -30.80 0.54 35.26
CA ALA A 551 -31.37 0.49 36.60
C ALA A 551 -31.37 1.86 37.30
N GLU A 552 -30.35 2.69 37.12
CA GLU A 552 -30.29 4.07 37.64
C GLU A 552 -31.34 4.97 36.98
N LEU A 553 -31.46 4.92 35.65
CA LEU A 553 -32.55 5.57 34.91
C LEU A 553 -33.92 5.19 35.44
N SER A 554 -34.13 3.90 35.75
CA SER A 554 -35.39 3.41 36.32
C SER A 554 -35.66 3.97 37.72
N LYS A 555 -34.61 4.25 38.52
CA LYS A 555 -34.76 4.79 39.87
C LYS A 555 -35.05 6.29 39.88
N GLU A 556 -34.39 7.07 39.03
CA GLU A 556 -34.57 8.53 38.97
C GLU A 556 -36.01 8.92 38.59
N ILE A 557 -36.62 8.18 37.66
CA ILE A 557 -37.95 8.53 37.12
C ILE A 557 -39.09 7.94 37.97
N LYS A 558 -38.89 6.81 38.66
CA LYS A 558 -39.88 6.21 39.57
C LYS A 558 -40.21 7.10 40.78
N HIS A 559 -39.39 8.12 41.07
CA HIS A 559 -39.67 9.10 42.13
C HIS A 559 -40.85 10.04 41.79
N GLY A 560 -41.25 10.15 40.52
CA GLY A 560 -42.52 10.76 40.13
C GLY A 560 -43.61 9.69 40.03
N GLU A 561 -44.70 9.80 40.79
CA GLU A 561 -45.82 8.86 40.75
C GLU A 561 -46.58 8.91 39.40
N ASN A 562 -46.04 8.26 38.37
CA ASN A 562 -46.69 8.21 37.05
C ASN A 562 -47.65 7.02 36.96
N ILE A 563 -48.87 7.22 37.45
CA ILE A 563 -49.99 6.26 37.42
C ILE A 563 -50.26 5.73 36.00
N PHE A 564 -50.00 6.55 34.98
CA PHE A 564 -50.29 6.24 33.57
C PHE A 564 -49.44 5.12 32.97
N PHE A 565 -48.20 4.94 33.43
CA PHE A 565 -47.37 3.87 32.89
C PHE A 565 -47.74 2.48 33.39
N ARG A 566 -48.51 2.33 34.48
CA ARG A 566 -48.82 1.03 35.12
C ARG A 566 -49.53 0.03 34.20
N ASP A 567 -50.24 0.54 33.21
CA ASP A 567 -51.06 -0.26 32.30
C ASP A 567 -50.57 -0.17 30.83
N PHE A 568 -49.34 0.32 30.60
CA PHE A 568 -48.81 0.52 29.25
C PHE A 568 -48.76 -0.78 28.43
N TYR A 569 -48.49 -1.92 29.09
CA TYR A 569 -48.48 -3.25 28.47
C TYR A 569 -49.79 -3.62 27.75
N LEU A 570 -50.93 -3.04 28.11
CA LEU A 570 -52.23 -3.29 27.46
C LEU A 570 -52.35 -2.64 26.06
N ILE A 571 -51.55 -1.62 25.76
CA ILE A 571 -51.63 -0.86 24.50
C ILE A 571 -50.68 -1.42 23.45
N ILE A 572 -49.64 -2.15 23.87
CA ILE A 572 -48.66 -2.78 22.98
C ILE A 572 -49.33 -3.66 21.91
N PRO A 573 -50.35 -4.50 22.19
CA PRO A 573 -51.05 -5.25 21.16
C PRO A 573 -51.73 -4.37 20.09
N ALA A 574 -52.33 -3.25 20.48
CA ALA A 574 -52.93 -2.30 19.54
C ALA A 574 -51.88 -1.60 18.67
N LEU A 575 -50.71 -1.29 19.25
CA LEU A 575 -49.54 -0.80 18.52
C LEU A 575 -49.00 -1.86 17.55
N VAL A 576 -48.78 -3.10 17.97
CA VAL A 576 -48.29 -4.12 17.04
C VAL A 576 -49.25 -4.29 15.85
N LEU A 577 -50.56 -4.27 16.11
CA LEU A 577 -51.56 -4.36 15.04
C LEU A 577 -51.50 -3.19 14.06
N SER A 578 -51.44 -1.95 14.55
CA SER A 578 -51.33 -0.76 13.70
C SER A 578 -50.02 -0.76 12.90
N TYR A 579 -48.91 -1.20 13.50
CA TYR A 579 -47.63 -1.33 12.83
C TYR A 579 -47.62 -2.39 11.72
N VAL A 580 -48.16 -3.60 11.99
CA VAL A 580 -48.32 -4.66 10.97
C VAL A 580 -49.14 -4.14 9.80
N HIS A 581 -50.25 -3.46 10.10
CA HIS A 581 -51.14 -2.92 9.08
C HIS A 581 -50.45 -1.89 8.18
N SER A 582 -49.73 -0.93 8.78
CA SER A 582 -48.96 0.07 8.05
C SER A 582 -47.84 -0.55 7.21
N THR A 583 -47.17 -1.60 7.73
CA THR A 583 -46.11 -2.33 7.03
C THR A 583 -46.64 -3.04 5.78
N ILE A 584 -47.79 -3.71 5.89
CA ILE A 584 -48.41 -4.44 4.76
C ILE A 584 -48.95 -3.46 3.72
N ASN A 585 -49.61 -2.37 4.15
CA ASN A 585 -50.06 -1.32 3.24
C ASN A 585 -48.90 -0.69 2.46
N TRP A 586 -47.74 -0.53 3.08
CA TRP A 586 -46.53 -0.07 2.41
C TRP A 586 -46.03 -1.09 1.36
N LYS A 587 -45.92 -2.37 1.74
CA LYS A 587 -45.50 -3.46 0.83
C LYS A 587 -46.40 -3.55 -0.41
N ASP A 588 -47.71 -3.42 -0.22
CA ASP A 588 -48.70 -3.43 -1.29
C ASP A 588 -48.60 -2.21 -2.22
N ASN A 589 -48.24 -1.03 -1.70
CA ASN A 589 -48.17 0.22 -2.46
C ASN A 589 -46.84 0.42 -3.21
N ASN A 590 -45.77 -0.29 -2.84
CA ASN A 590 -44.45 -0.18 -3.49
C ASN A 590 -44.45 -0.63 -4.96
N PHE A 591 -45.37 -1.51 -5.37
CA PHE A 591 -45.50 -1.87 -6.79
C PHE A 591 -46.05 -0.75 -7.68
N ARG A 592 -46.57 0.35 -7.10
CA ARG A 592 -47.15 1.47 -7.88
C ARG A 592 -46.40 2.81 -7.78
N ARG A 593 -45.42 2.98 -6.88
CA ARG A 593 -44.77 4.28 -6.65
C ARG A 593 -43.26 4.17 -6.51
N LEU A 594 -42.57 3.97 -7.64
CA LEU A 594 -41.12 4.21 -7.73
C LEU A 594 -40.78 5.69 -8.05
N GLN A 595 -41.76 6.62 -8.02
CA GLN A 595 -41.61 7.99 -8.53
C GLN A 595 -41.96 9.13 -7.57
N SER A 596 -42.39 8.86 -6.33
CA SER A 596 -42.63 9.93 -5.35
C SER A 596 -42.00 9.55 -4.02
N GLY A 597 -40.90 10.21 -3.66
CA GLY A 597 -40.15 10.01 -2.42
C GLY A 597 -40.90 10.48 -1.18
N VAL A 598 -41.96 9.74 -0.83
CA VAL A 598 -42.69 9.89 0.42
C VAL A 598 -42.51 8.60 1.21
N ASP A 599 -41.81 8.72 2.34
CA ASP A 599 -41.64 7.79 3.44
C ASP A 599 -41.51 6.31 3.09
N GLN A 600 -40.28 5.89 2.80
CA GLN A 600 -39.91 4.49 2.94
C GLN A 600 -39.82 4.16 4.43
N MET A 601 -40.86 3.49 4.97
CA MET A 601 -40.76 2.83 6.26
C MET A 601 -39.85 1.61 6.09
N THR A 602 -38.53 1.83 6.13
CA THR A 602 -37.57 0.76 6.36
C THR A 602 -38.00 0.06 7.64
N ARG A 603 -38.20 -1.26 7.59
CA ARG A 603 -38.56 -2.08 8.76
C ARG A 603 -37.66 -1.67 9.93
N ASP A 604 -38.24 -1.00 10.91
CA ASP A 604 -37.48 -0.33 11.96
C ASP A 604 -37.49 -1.21 13.21
N ASP A 605 -36.40 -1.95 13.42
CA ASP A 605 -36.26 -2.74 14.65
C ASP A 605 -36.17 -1.84 15.89
N GLY A 606 -35.99 -0.52 15.70
CA GLY A 606 -36.14 0.50 16.73
C GLY A 606 -37.47 0.39 17.49
N PHE A 607 -38.59 0.08 16.83
CA PHE A 607 -39.86 -0.12 17.54
C PHE A 607 -39.79 -1.29 18.52
N MET A 608 -39.18 -2.42 18.13
CA MET A 608 -39.07 -3.62 18.98
C MET A 608 -38.18 -3.36 20.19
N MET A 609 -37.04 -2.70 19.97
CA MET A 609 -36.14 -2.29 21.04
C MET A 609 -36.80 -1.31 22.01
N GLY A 610 -37.53 -0.31 21.49
CA GLY A 610 -38.23 0.67 22.31
C GLY A 610 -39.36 0.05 23.14
N ALA A 611 -40.17 -0.82 22.54
CA ALA A 611 -41.26 -1.51 23.24
C ALA A 611 -40.72 -2.45 24.34
N ALA A 612 -39.67 -3.22 24.05
CA ALA A 612 -38.99 -4.06 25.04
C ALA A 612 -38.37 -3.23 26.17
N PHE A 613 -37.78 -2.08 25.85
CA PHE A 613 -37.23 -1.17 26.84
C PHE A 613 -38.30 -0.63 27.78
N ILE A 614 -39.44 -0.14 27.27
CA ILE A 614 -40.51 0.40 28.13
C ILE A 614 -41.09 -0.71 29.02
N LEU A 615 -41.29 -1.92 28.49
CA LEU A 615 -41.75 -3.07 29.28
C LEU A 615 -40.79 -3.42 30.41
N LYS A 616 -39.48 -3.43 30.13
CA LYS A 616 -38.44 -3.72 31.12
C LYS A 616 -38.30 -2.59 32.14
N PHE A 617 -38.29 -1.35 31.69
CA PHE A 617 -38.22 -0.14 32.53
C PHE A 617 -39.38 -0.09 33.54
N MET A 618 -40.58 -0.50 33.11
CA MET A 618 -41.77 -0.54 33.96
C MET A 618 -41.98 -1.85 34.73
N GLU A 619 -41.08 -2.84 34.59
CA GLU A 619 -41.21 -4.18 35.19
C GLU A 619 -42.54 -4.91 34.84
N GLN A 620 -43.10 -4.64 33.65
CA GLN A 620 -44.39 -5.17 33.20
C GLN A 620 -44.30 -6.41 32.32
N GLU A 621 -43.09 -6.91 32.11
CA GLU A 621 -42.82 -8.07 31.26
C GLU A 621 -43.69 -9.30 31.61
N LYS A 622 -43.81 -9.62 32.90
CA LYS A 622 -44.63 -10.76 33.36
C LYS A 622 -46.13 -10.55 33.10
N ASN A 623 -46.61 -9.31 33.25
CA ASN A 623 -48.02 -8.97 33.01
C ASN A 623 -48.34 -9.01 31.52
N PHE A 624 -47.40 -8.59 30.67
CA PHE A 624 -47.52 -8.70 29.22
C PHE A 624 -47.58 -10.16 28.75
N ASP A 625 -46.71 -11.02 29.30
CA ASP A 625 -46.68 -12.45 28.96
C ASP A 625 -47.98 -13.16 29.40
N ALA A 626 -48.58 -12.73 30.51
CA ALA A 626 -49.86 -13.26 31.02
C ALA A 626 -51.07 -12.91 30.15
N LEU A 627 -50.98 -11.91 29.25
CA LEU A 627 -52.09 -11.55 28.37
C LEU A 627 -52.41 -12.62 27.32
N HIS A 628 -51.45 -13.50 26.98
CA HIS A 628 -51.57 -14.52 25.93
C HIS A 628 -52.22 -14.01 24.62
N TRP A 629 -52.08 -12.70 24.34
CA TRP A 629 -52.83 -12.02 23.29
C TRP A 629 -52.46 -12.53 21.88
N LEU A 630 -51.23 -13.00 21.71
CA LEU A 630 -50.74 -13.59 20.47
C LEU A 630 -51.41 -14.92 20.16
N SER A 631 -51.65 -15.76 21.18
CA SER A 631 -52.35 -17.04 21.02
C SER A 631 -53.79 -16.80 20.57
N GLY A 632 -54.49 -15.86 21.20
CA GLY A 632 -55.84 -15.46 20.78
C GLY A 632 -55.89 -14.79 19.40
N ALA A 633 -54.84 -14.07 19.01
CA ALA A 633 -54.71 -13.52 17.66
C ALA A 633 -54.47 -14.61 16.60
N ARG A 634 -53.65 -15.61 16.92
CA ARG A 634 -53.36 -16.76 16.04
C ARG A 634 -54.60 -17.61 15.83
N GLU A 635 -55.31 -17.99 16.90
CA GLU A 635 -56.55 -18.77 16.81
C GLU A 635 -57.57 -18.12 15.88
N LYS A 636 -57.77 -16.80 16.01
CA LYS A 636 -58.66 -16.05 15.11
C LYS A 636 -58.18 -15.95 13.66
N LEU A 637 -56.87 -15.80 13.44
CA LEU A 637 -56.30 -15.79 12.10
C LEU A 637 -56.44 -17.17 11.44
N ASP A 638 -56.25 -18.25 12.19
CA ASP A 638 -56.41 -19.62 11.73
C ASP A 638 -57.90 -19.96 11.47
N GLU A 639 -58.83 -19.47 12.30
CA GLU A 639 -60.27 -19.54 12.05
C GLU A 639 -60.66 -18.76 10.77
N ALA A 640 -60.12 -17.55 10.58
CA ALA A 640 -60.36 -16.75 9.39
C ALA A 640 -59.80 -17.43 8.13
N LEU A 641 -58.58 -17.98 8.20
CA LEU A 641 -57.97 -18.76 7.12
C LEU A 641 -58.80 -20.00 6.79
N SER A 642 -59.22 -20.75 7.80
CA SER A 642 -60.06 -21.94 7.63
C SER A 642 -61.41 -21.58 6.99
N SER A 643 -62.04 -20.47 7.39
CA SER A 643 -63.29 -19.99 6.79
C SER A 643 -63.13 -19.57 5.31
N LEU A 644 -61.98 -18.98 4.94
CA LEU A 644 -61.66 -18.66 3.54
C LEU A 644 -61.30 -19.91 2.72
N GLU A 645 -60.65 -20.92 3.32
CA GLU A 645 -60.36 -22.20 2.67
C GLU A 645 -61.64 -23.03 2.47
N GLU A 646 -62.58 -22.97 3.42
CA GLU A 646 -63.90 -23.59 3.27
C GLU A 646 -64.74 -22.92 2.18
N THR A 647 -64.71 -21.59 2.05
CA THR A 647 -65.38 -20.87 0.96
C THR A 647 -64.74 -21.18 -0.41
N LYS A 648 -63.42 -21.38 -0.47
CA LYS A 648 -62.69 -21.90 -1.64
C LYS A 648 -63.21 -23.29 -2.05
N HIS A 649 -63.44 -24.19 -1.10
CA HIS A 649 -63.99 -25.52 -1.36
C HIS A 649 -65.50 -25.52 -1.69
N ARG A 650 -66.26 -24.57 -1.13
CA ARG A 650 -67.71 -24.44 -1.39
C ARG A 650 -68.00 -23.83 -2.77
N GLY A 651 -67.14 -22.93 -3.26
CA GLY A 651 -67.18 -22.42 -4.64
C GLY A 651 -66.93 -23.54 -5.67
N GLN A 652 -65.94 -24.40 -5.44
CA GLN A 652 -65.63 -25.56 -6.29
C GLN A 652 -66.79 -26.57 -6.42
N ARG A 653 -67.68 -26.66 -5.42
CA ARG A 653 -68.84 -27.57 -5.46
C ARG A 653 -70.02 -27.03 -6.28
N LYS A 654 -70.12 -25.72 -6.50
CA LYS A 654 -71.21 -25.15 -7.32
C LYS A 654 -70.93 -25.23 -8.82
N ASP A 655 -69.67 -25.15 -9.23
CA ASP A 655 -69.28 -25.19 -10.65
C ASP A 655 -69.16 -26.62 -11.21
N SER A 656 -69.23 -27.65 -10.35
CA SER A 656 -69.11 -29.07 -10.75
C SER A 656 -70.45 -29.78 -11.03
N VAL A 657 -71.59 -29.07 -10.96
CA VAL A 657 -72.93 -29.64 -11.26
C VAL A 657 -73.37 -29.36 -12.72
N GLY A 658 -72.64 -28.53 -13.46
CA GLY A 658 -72.87 -28.33 -14.90
C GLY A 658 -71.74 -28.92 -15.73
N LEU A 659 -72.04 -29.90 -16.58
CA LEU A 659 -71.20 -30.41 -17.67
C LEU A 659 -70.16 -31.50 -17.34
N THR A 660 -70.64 -32.68 -16.95
CA THR A 660 -69.90 -33.94 -17.15
C THR A 660 -69.98 -34.41 -18.61
N ALA A 661 -69.03 -34.01 -19.45
CA ALA A 661 -68.65 -34.79 -20.64
C ALA A 661 -67.25 -34.40 -21.15
N LEU A 662 -66.38 -35.42 -21.21
CA LEU A 662 -65.11 -35.51 -21.98
C LEU A 662 -63.87 -34.82 -21.38
N LYS A 663 -63.13 -35.59 -20.57
CA LYS A 663 -61.69 -35.40 -20.32
C LYS A 663 -60.90 -35.98 -21.49
N LEU A 664 -59.96 -35.24 -22.08
CA LEU A 664 -58.67 -35.76 -22.54
C LEU A 664 -57.69 -34.63 -22.91
N TRP A 665 -56.61 -34.56 -22.12
CA TRP A 665 -55.34 -33.82 -22.31
C TRP A 665 -55.33 -32.31 -22.07
N GLY A 666 -54.55 -31.91 -21.06
CA GLY A 666 -54.25 -30.52 -20.69
C GLY A 666 -54.64 -30.23 -19.24
N GLN A 667 -53.65 -30.21 -18.34
CA GLN A 667 -53.82 -29.66 -16.99
C GLN A 667 -54.20 -28.18 -17.11
N SER A 668 -55.48 -27.86 -16.88
CA SER A 668 -55.88 -26.49 -16.54
C SER A 668 -56.23 -26.50 -15.06
N GLU A 669 -55.36 -25.89 -14.26
CA GLU A 669 -55.71 -25.45 -12.92
C GLU A 669 -57.01 -24.64 -13.01
N ALA A 670 -58.01 -25.04 -12.23
CA ALA A 670 -59.31 -24.37 -12.21
C ALA A 670 -59.12 -22.95 -11.66
N LEU A 671 -59.65 -21.94 -12.37
CA LEU A 671 -59.57 -20.53 -11.99
C LEU A 671 -60.21 -20.31 -10.61
N ILE A 672 -59.37 -20.00 -9.62
CA ILE A 672 -59.77 -19.42 -8.34
C ILE A 672 -60.22 -17.98 -8.62
N SER A 673 -61.20 -17.42 -7.89
CA SER A 673 -61.44 -15.97 -8.01
C SER A 673 -60.15 -15.25 -7.57
N PRO A 674 -59.56 -14.37 -8.40
CA PRO A 674 -58.27 -13.75 -8.09
C PRO A 674 -58.32 -12.95 -6.78
N GLU A 675 -59.50 -12.53 -6.35
CA GLU A 675 -59.73 -11.82 -5.09
C GLU A 675 -59.60 -12.74 -3.87
N THR A 676 -60.21 -13.93 -3.87
CA THR A 676 -60.14 -14.86 -2.71
C THR A 676 -58.74 -15.45 -2.52
N GLN A 677 -58.02 -15.72 -3.61
CA GLN A 677 -56.63 -16.18 -3.53
C GLN A 677 -55.71 -15.08 -2.99
N LYS A 678 -55.92 -13.83 -3.42
CA LYS A 678 -55.16 -12.68 -2.94
C LYS A 678 -55.42 -12.39 -1.47
N ASP A 679 -56.66 -12.54 -1.00
CA ASP A 679 -57.02 -12.33 0.40
C ASP A 679 -56.47 -13.44 1.30
N LEU A 680 -56.39 -14.68 0.81
CA LEU A 680 -55.72 -15.79 1.50
C LEU A 680 -54.20 -15.55 1.64
N GLU A 681 -53.55 -15.10 0.56
CA GLU A 681 -52.11 -14.78 0.58
C GLU A 681 -51.82 -13.60 1.53
N ARG A 682 -52.68 -12.58 1.56
CA ARG A 682 -52.58 -11.44 2.48
C ARG A 682 -52.73 -11.83 3.94
N LEU A 683 -53.69 -12.70 4.28
CA LEU A 683 -53.84 -13.18 5.66
C LEU A 683 -52.61 -13.99 6.11
N LYS A 684 -52.02 -14.79 5.21
CA LYS A 684 -50.77 -15.51 5.47
C LYS A 684 -49.58 -14.56 5.64
N GLU A 685 -49.50 -13.47 4.88
CA GLU A 685 -48.50 -12.41 5.09
C GLU A 685 -48.71 -11.68 6.41
N TYR A 686 -49.96 -11.39 6.78
CA TYR A 686 -50.32 -10.76 8.04
C TYR A 686 -49.88 -11.59 9.24
N GLN A 687 -50.15 -12.91 9.22
CA GLN A 687 -49.71 -13.86 10.24
C GLN A 687 -48.18 -13.90 10.34
N LYS A 688 -47.48 -13.96 9.20
CA LYS A 688 -46.00 -13.97 9.18
C LYS A 688 -45.40 -12.68 9.76
N GLU A 689 -45.91 -11.51 9.39
CA GLU A 689 -45.40 -10.24 9.93
C GLU A 689 -45.65 -10.13 11.44
N LEU A 690 -46.81 -10.57 11.92
CA LEU A 690 -47.15 -10.58 13.33
C LEU A 690 -46.22 -11.52 14.13
N GLU A 691 -45.91 -12.70 13.60
CA GLU A 691 -44.94 -13.63 14.20
C GLU A 691 -43.51 -13.07 14.20
N LEU A 692 -43.10 -12.42 13.11
CA LEU A 692 -41.79 -11.77 13.00
C LEU A 692 -41.62 -10.68 14.06
N ILE A 693 -42.61 -9.81 14.22
CA ILE A 693 -42.60 -8.74 15.23
C ILE A 693 -42.54 -9.32 16.64
N HIS A 694 -43.36 -10.33 16.94
CA HIS A 694 -43.32 -10.99 18.23
C HIS A 694 -41.94 -11.59 18.52
N SER A 695 -41.37 -12.31 17.56
CA SER A 695 -40.01 -12.84 17.68
C SER A 695 -38.98 -11.74 17.89
N GLY A 696 -39.14 -10.60 17.21
CA GLY A 696 -38.30 -9.41 17.37
C GLY A 696 -38.38 -8.80 18.77
N ILE A 697 -39.57 -8.70 19.36
CA ILE A 697 -39.76 -8.23 20.75
C ILE A 697 -39.12 -9.21 21.74
N CYS A 698 -39.27 -10.52 21.54
CA CYS A 698 -38.61 -11.53 22.38
C CYS A 698 -37.08 -11.39 22.31
N VAL A 699 -36.52 -11.24 21.09
CA VAL A 699 -35.08 -11.01 20.91
C VAL A 699 -34.65 -9.71 21.58
N ALA A 700 -35.38 -8.61 21.39
CA ALA A 700 -35.10 -7.33 22.03
C ALA A 700 -35.07 -7.45 23.57
N ARG A 701 -36.01 -8.20 24.17
CA ARG A 701 -36.02 -8.45 25.62
C ARG A 701 -34.79 -9.23 26.09
N THR A 702 -34.39 -10.28 25.36
CA THR A 702 -33.16 -11.04 25.66
C THR A 702 -31.87 -10.23 25.49
N LEU A 703 -31.88 -9.23 24.61
CA LEU A 703 -30.74 -8.33 24.42
C LEU A 703 -30.64 -7.29 25.52
N MET A 704 -31.76 -6.98 26.17
CA MET A 704 -31.82 -6.03 27.27
C MET A 704 -31.53 -6.69 28.62
N SER A 705 -31.87 -7.97 28.81
CA SER A 705 -31.58 -8.79 30.01
C SER A 705 -30.08 -8.97 30.23
#